data_AF-G0P761-F1
#
_entry.id   AF-G0P761-F1
#
_cell.length_a   1.000
_cell.length_b   1.000
_cell.length_c   1.000
_cell.angle_alpha   90.00
_cell.angle_beta   90.00
_cell.angle_gamma   90.00
#
_symmetry.space_group_name_H-M   'P 1'
#
loop_
_entity.id
_entity.type
_entity.pdbx_description
1 polymer ?
#
loop_
_entity_poly.entity_id
_entity_poly.type
_entity_poly.pdbx_seq_one_letter_code
_entity_poly.pdbx_strand_id
1 'polypeptide(L)'
;MKVKKTCMSGDPHYVTYDGLHFDYQGTCPYVFTQPCTILPEPYGWFSVRAKNEFQNKNANVSIVSEVEVDLHNLTIHIDGRSKTALVNGVRVLTPWYYPDTKNWTVRITYTEPTFTIENDQGIVVTFYYYYSLCVQVPDIPEFNGNSTLCGLGGNIDSNKFDDVVNKNGTVLDLKNTDRQPKNDNYLDFMKTEDTWITDNFLPLRPNQENCLSGHLLNNITHCDIQSAAQACYPIQQAENGVGPFAACQGLGNDTLENFYYDCIYDTCRDPNYKCTEFTYFFRYCQQALPQEPMNKDWRSEVNCPLACTPNAHPSICTSSCPSTCSEPFPEVCDKGCIDGCECDPGYVIDNTVTGSMKCIRIDQCGCTDTNGNPHQAGKPWLTQNCTIVHECQNGSMWSYYKPCSDYGSCVINSVDMQCQCDKGFRGDGYNCTDINECVETPGICNHGQCVNTPGSYHCDCEDFWVGDNCNAYKPRRHCADLYVYWDIRANGVNYINPPFALPNRTKFQAMDVFCDMTTNGGGYTLMSSDTKDLNSNKTFQEYINGFGTLAAQSVWIGLEFIHQMTFYQPQTLRLNLHRCASNGRPELDTYCTYPTFSVLNSTTQYSVVIRESCTGTEADGHYYQDGWARWDLSQNGPKFSTWDLEVETTRPTRLFENDAATFACTCSKNNLNTGWWYIEDQLCGAANLNGVRYSCPNIPVEDEKYLRWAEGTLGQASMWLRPVGFPNYDKSMSSF
;
A
#
# COMPACT_ATOMS: atom_id res chain seq x y z
N MET A 1 -45.07 -19.08 -13.66
CA MET A 1 -44.81 -18.71 -12.25
C MET A 1 -45.09 -17.22 -12.10
N LYS A 2 -45.66 -16.76 -10.99
CA LYS A 2 -45.75 -15.30 -10.74
C LYS A 2 -44.38 -14.77 -10.38
N VAL A 3 -44.09 -13.53 -10.74
CA VAL A 3 -42.77 -12.92 -10.58
C VAL A 3 -42.92 -11.49 -10.09
N LYS A 4 -41.91 -11.03 -9.35
CA LYS A 4 -41.73 -9.63 -8.94
C LYS A 4 -40.56 -9.05 -9.74
N LYS A 5 -40.67 -7.77 -10.10
CA LYS A 5 -39.69 -7.10 -10.97
C LYS A 5 -39.37 -5.71 -10.44
N THR A 6 -38.09 -5.38 -10.40
CA THR A 6 -37.59 -4.01 -10.22
C THR A 6 -36.84 -3.60 -11.48
N CYS A 7 -36.91 -2.32 -11.85
CA CYS A 7 -36.26 -1.80 -13.04
C CYS A 7 -35.64 -0.42 -12.79
N MET A 8 -34.60 -0.12 -13.53
CA MET A 8 -34.20 1.24 -13.85
C MET A 8 -34.27 1.44 -15.37
N SER A 9 -34.66 2.62 -15.83
CA SER A 9 -34.77 2.93 -17.26
C SER A 9 -34.54 4.40 -17.56
N GLY A 10 -34.15 4.71 -18.79
CA GLY A 10 -33.96 6.08 -19.24
C GLY A 10 -32.87 6.78 -18.44
N ASP A 11 -33.24 7.85 -17.75
CA ASP A 11 -32.32 8.91 -17.38
C ASP A 11 -31.95 9.11 -15.89
N PRO A 12 -31.76 8.10 -15.02
CA PRO A 12 -32.48 6.85 -14.86
C PRO A 12 -33.64 7.02 -13.86
N HIS A 13 -34.83 6.60 -14.29
CA HIS A 13 -36.02 6.38 -13.48
C HIS A 13 -35.98 4.97 -12.88
N TYR A 14 -36.29 4.83 -11.60
CA TYR A 14 -36.26 3.59 -10.85
C TYR A 14 -37.66 3.20 -10.42
N VAL A 15 -37.97 1.91 -10.54
CA VAL A 15 -39.20 1.29 -10.06
C VAL A 15 -38.84 0.11 -9.17
N THR A 16 -39.19 0.19 -7.90
CA THR A 16 -38.96 -0.87 -6.91
C THR A 16 -39.90 -2.05 -7.13
N TYR A 17 -39.65 -3.17 -6.46
CA TYR A 17 -40.52 -4.37 -6.58
C TYR A 17 -41.98 -4.15 -6.18
N ASP A 18 -42.24 -3.20 -5.27
CA ASP A 18 -43.60 -2.82 -4.84
C ASP A 18 -44.13 -1.56 -5.54
N GLY A 19 -43.39 -1.04 -6.53
CA GLY A 19 -43.86 -0.02 -7.46
C GLY A 19 -43.66 1.42 -6.97
N LEU A 20 -42.70 1.65 -6.07
CA LEU A 20 -42.24 3.01 -5.78
C LEU A 20 -41.44 3.53 -6.98
N HIS A 21 -41.75 4.75 -7.42
CA HIS A 21 -41.05 5.43 -8.50
C HIS A 21 -40.16 6.55 -7.95
N PHE A 22 -38.92 6.63 -8.43
CA PHE A 22 -37.99 7.70 -8.08
C PHE A 22 -36.85 7.86 -9.09
N ASP A 23 -36.11 8.96 -9.04
CA ASP A 23 -34.97 9.23 -9.92
C ASP A 23 -33.66 9.23 -9.13
N TYR A 24 -32.58 8.67 -9.66
CA TYR A 24 -31.25 8.72 -9.01
C TYR A 24 -30.11 8.83 -10.02
N GLN A 25 -29.39 9.95 -9.97
CA GLN A 25 -28.39 10.36 -10.96
C GLN A 25 -26.94 9.94 -10.66
N GLY A 26 -26.69 9.23 -9.55
CA GLY A 26 -25.33 8.88 -9.14
C GLY A 26 -24.62 8.02 -10.18
N THR A 27 -23.34 8.33 -10.46
CA THR A 27 -22.50 7.58 -11.42
C THR A 27 -21.52 6.62 -10.75
N CYS A 28 -21.52 6.58 -9.42
CA CYS A 28 -20.74 5.58 -8.68
C CYS A 28 -21.39 4.21 -8.80
N PRO A 29 -20.61 3.12 -8.84
CA PRO A 29 -21.19 1.78 -8.76
C PRO A 29 -22.00 1.62 -7.47
N TYR A 30 -23.18 1.04 -7.58
CA TYR A 30 -24.10 0.82 -6.46
C TYR A 30 -24.72 -0.58 -6.50
N VAL A 31 -25.21 -1.02 -5.35
CA VAL A 31 -26.01 -2.23 -5.23
C VAL A 31 -27.44 -1.94 -5.68
N PHE A 32 -27.84 -2.51 -6.81
CA PHE A 32 -29.21 -2.36 -7.31
C PHE A 32 -30.17 -3.26 -6.54
N THR A 33 -29.86 -4.55 -6.41
CA THR A 33 -30.65 -5.48 -5.58
C THR A 33 -29.82 -6.69 -5.17
N GLN A 34 -30.00 -7.12 -3.92
CA GLN A 34 -29.43 -8.34 -3.36
C GLN A 34 -30.23 -8.79 -2.14
N PRO A 35 -30.06 -10.02 -1.66
CA PRO A 35 -30.54 -10.41 -0.33
C PRO A 35 -29.86 -9.60 0.78
N CYS A 36 -30.60 -9.21 1.82
CA CYS A 36 -30.01 -8.61 3.01
C CYS A 36 -29.19 -9.62 3.81
N THR A 37 -29.58 -10.90 3.74
CA THR A 37 -28.88 -12.07 4.28
C THR A 37 -29.02 -13.24 3.29
N ILE A 38 -28.21 -14.29 3.43
CA ILE A 38 -28.26 -15.45 2.52
C ILE A 38 -29.69 -16.04 2.51
N LEU A 39 -30.27 -16.19 1.32
CA LEU A 39 -31.59 -16.79 1.17
C LEU A 39 -31.52 -18.31 1.42
N PRO A 40 -32.63 -18.94 1.83
CA PRO A 40 -32.71 -20.39 1.92
C PRO A 40 -32.36 -21.08 0.61
N GLU A 41 -31.81 -22.29 0.70
CA GLU A 41 -31.65 -23.19 -0.46
C GLU A 41 -33.00 -23.39 -1.17
N PRO A 42 -33.04 -23.39 -2.52
CA PRO A 42 -31.91 -23.41 -3.46
C PRO A 42 -31.43 -22.03 -3.96
N TYR A 43 -31.89 -20.92 -3.37
CA TYR A 43 -31.68 -19.56 -3.91
C TYR A 43 -30.33 -18.95 -3.51
N GLY A 44 -29.90 -19.16 -2.27
CA GLY A 44 -28.58 -18.74 -1.78
C GLY A 44 -28.33 -17.22 -1.87
N TRP A 45 -27.09 -16.84 -2.20
CA TRP A 45 -26.68 -15.44 -2.34
C TRP A 45 -26.61 -15.04 -3.83
N PHE A 46 -27.15 -13.87 -4.15
CA PHE A 46 -26.92 -13.19 -5.41
C PHE A 46 -26.75 -11.68 -5.17
N SER A 47 -26.10 -10.96 -6.08
CA SER A 47 -26.05 -9.49 -6.00
C SER A 47 -26.00 -8.90 -7.39
N VAL A 48 -26.92 -7.99 -7.70
CA VAL A 48 -26.92 -7.20 -8.92
C VAL A 48 -26.45 -5.80 -8.59
N ARG A 49 -25.32 -5.42 -9.15
CA ARG A 49 -24.72 -4.10 -9.04
C ARG A 49 -24.73 -3.43 -10.40
N ALA A 50 -24.90 -2.12 -10.40
CA ALA A 50 -24.94 -1.33 -11.61
C ALA A 50 -24.08 -0.09 -11.46
N LYS A 51 -23.62 0.42 -12.60
CA LYS A 51 -22.92 1.69 -12.68
C LYS A 51 -23.57 2.53 -13.74
N ASN A 52 -23.87 3.77 -13.38
CA ASN A 52 -24.34 4.76 -14.34
C ASN A 52 -23.17 5.63 -14.82
N GLU A 53 -23.33 6.27 -15.97
CA GLU A 53 -22.36 7.21 -16.50
C GLU A 53 -23.03 8.35 -17.26
N PHE A 54 -22.33 9.47 -17.32
CA PHE A 54 -22.70 10.56 -18.22
C PHE A 54 -22.39 10.17 -19.66
N GLN A 55 -23.35 10.41 -20.56
CA GLN A 55 -23.14 10.12 -21.99
C GLN A 55 -22.06 11.00 -22.62
N ASN A 56 -21.88 12.23 -22.13
CA ASN A 56 -20.86 13.16 -22.58
C ASN A 56 -20.50 14.17 -21.47
N LYS A 57 -19.40 14.91 -21.66
CA LYS A 57 -18.87 15.87 -20.65
C LYS A 57 -19.83 17.00 -20.28
N ASN A 58 -20.86 17.26 -21.07
CA ASN A 58 -21.85 18.31 -20.84
C ASN A 58 -23.20 17.73 -20.39
N ALA A 59 -23.28 16.42 -20.16
CA ALA A 59 -24.51 15.78 -19.73
C ALA A 59 -24.67 15.94 -18.21
N ASN A 60 -25.84 16.44 -17.81
CA ASN A 60 -26.28 16.55 -16.41
C ASN A 60 -27.07 15.30 -15.92
N VAL A 61 -27.04 14.18 -16.65
CA VAL A 61 -27.84 12.98 -16.37
C VAL A 61 -27.05 11.74 -16.69
N SER A 62 -27.24 10.73 -15.86
CA SER A 62 -26.57 9.45 -15.97
C SER A 62 -27.47 8.41 -16.64
N ILE A 63 -26.87 7.42 -17.29
CA ILE A 63 -27.56 6.22 -17.79
C ILE A 63 -26.82 4.97 -17.32
N VAL A 64 -27.52 3.86 -17.16
CA VAL A 64 -26.88 2.58 -16.81
C VAL A 64 -25.95 2.11 -17.93
N SER A 65 -24.69 1.87 -17.62
CA SER A 65 -23.65 1.52 -18.59
C SER A 65 -22.98 0.18 -18.36
N GLU A 66 -22.86 -0.24 -17.11
CA GLU A 66 -22.19 -1.49 -16.72
C GLU A 66 -23.03 -2.20 -15.65
N VAL A 67 -23.08 -3.53 -15.71
CA VAL A 67 -23.84 -4.38 -14.77
C VAL A 67 -22.97 -5.53 -14.31
N GLU A 68 -22.90 -5.76 -13.00
CA GLU A 68 -22.17 -6.87 -12.40
C GLU A 68 -23.11 -7.72 -11.55
N VAL A 69 -23.16 -9.03 -11.83
CA VAL A 69 -24.04 -10.00 -11.18
C VAL A 69 -23.18 -11.06 -10.51
N ASP A 70 -23.26 -11.14 -9.19
CA ASP A 70 -22.76 -12.28 -8.44
C ASP A 70 -23.84 -13.34 -8.34
N LEU A 71 -23.54 -14.56 -8.78
CA LEU A 71 -24.46 -15.69 -8.74
C LEU A 71 -23.69 -17.01 -8.70
N HIS A 72 -23.94 -17.89 -7.72
CA HIS A 72 -23.32 -19.22 -7.62
C HIS A 72 -21.77 -19.22 -7.72
N ASN A 73 -21.10 -18.31 -7.01
CA ASN A 73 -19.63 -18.07 -7.07
C ASN A 73 -19.11 -17.59 -8.44
N LEU A 74 -19.98 -17.15 -9.33
CA LEU A 74 -19.63 -16.44 -10.55
C LEU A 74 -19.81 -14.95 -10.32
N THR A 75 -18.86 -14.16 -10.82
CA THR A 75 -19.00 -12.72 -11.01
C THR A 75 -19.12 -12.47 -12.51
N ILE A 76 -20.32 -12.11 -12.95
CA ILE A 76 -20.66 -11.86 -14.35
C ILE A 76 -20.72 -10.36 -14.55
N HIS A 77 -19.84 -9.82 -15.39
CA HIS A 77 -19.78 -8.39 -15.67
C HIS A 77 -20.14 -8.11 -17.14
N ILE A 78 -21.10 -7.24 -17.38
CA ILE A 78 -21.54 -6.84 -18.71
C ILE A 78 -21.19 -5.36 -18.93
N ASP A 79 -20.34 -5.08 -19.92
CA ASP A 79 -20.01 -3.72 -20.35
C ASP A 79 -20.89 -3.31 -21.54
N GLY A 80 -21.79 -2.36 -21.33
CA GLY A 80 -22.70 -1.85 -22.34
C GLY A 80 -22.00 -1.10 -23.48
N ARG A 81 -20.86 -0.45 -23.22
CA ARG A 81 -20.08 0.27 -24.26
C ARG A 81 -19.45 -0.69 -25.25
N SER A 82 -18.79 -1.73 -24.75
CA SER A 82 -18.07 -2.69 -25.58
C SER A 82 -18.90 -3.91 -25.97
N LYS A 83 -20.14 -4.01 -25.47
CA LYS A 83 -21.05 -5.16 -25.68
C LYS A 83 -20.36 -6.47 -25.32
N THR A 84 -19.66 -6.48 -24.18
CA THR A 84 -18.81 -7.59 -23.74
C THR A 84 -19.37 -8.17 -22.45
N ALA A 85 -19.40 -9.51 -22.37
CA ALA A 85 -19.62 -10.24 -21.13
C ALA A 85 -18.30 -10.81 -20.61
N LEU A 86 -18.05 -10.64 -19.31
CA LEU A 86 -16.94 -11.26 -18.59
C LEU A 86 -17.51 -12.17 -17.51
N VAL A 87 -16.90 -13.33 -17.32
CA VAL A 87 -17.19 -14.23 -16.20
C VAL A 87 -15.90 -14.43 -15.44
N ASN A 88 -15.89 -14.07 -14.15
CA ASN A 88 -14.71 -14.09 -13.29
C ASN A 88 -13.52 -13.33 -13.91
N GLY A 89 -13.80 -12.22 -14.59
CA GLY A 89 -12.81 -11.37 -15.27
C GLY A 89 -12.38 -11.87 -16.66
N VAL A 90 -12.81 -13.06 -17.10
CA VAL A 90 -12.47 -13.63 -18.41
C VAL A 90 -13.59 -13.33 -19.41
N ARG A 91 -13.24 -12.85 -20.60
CA ARG A 91 -14.19 -12.61 -21.69
C ARG A 91 -14.85 -13.91 -22.14
N VAL A 92 -16.18 -13.87 -22.25
CA VAL A 92 -16.97 -14.98 -22.79
C VAL A 92 -17.76 -14.53 -24.01
N LEU A 93 -18.07 -15.50 -24.88
CA LEU A 93 -18.98 -15.34 -26.01
C LEU A 93 -20.38 -15.76 -25.57
N THR A 94 -21.41 -15.13 -26.15
CA THR A 94 -22.81 -15.41 -25.81
C THR A 94 -23.48 -16.19 -26.94
N PRO A 95 -24.39 -17.14 -26.68
CA PRO A 95 -24.82 -17.55 -25.35
C PRO A 95 -23.71 -18.28 -24.61
N TRP A 96 -23.61 -18.03 -23.31
CA TRP A 96 -22.68 -18.71 -22.42
C TRP A 96 -23.45 -19.52 -21.40
N TYR A 97 -22.99 -20.75 -21.16
CA TYR A 97 -23.59 -21.74 -20.27
C TYR A 97 -22.54 -22.19 -19.25
N TYR A 98 -22.90 -22.07 -17.96
CA TYR A 98 -22.03 -22.56 -16.89
C TYR A 98 -22.07 -24.09 -16.77
N PRO A 99 -20.93 -24.78 -16.48
CA PRO A 99 -20.81 -26.23 -16.63
C PRO A 99 -21.52 -27.12 -15.59
N ASP A 100 -22.13 -26.59 -14.51
CA ASP A 100 -22.68 -27.45 -13.44
C ASP A 100 -24.15 -27.86 -13.66
N THR A 101 -24.39 -28.65 -14.70
CA THR A 101 -25.71 -29.24 -14.99
C THR A 101 -26.26 -30.16 -13.87
N LYS A 102 -25.49 -30.45 -12.82
CA LYS A 102 -25.92 -31.33 -11.72
C LYS A 102 -26.51 -30.57 -10.54
N ASN A 103 -26.13 -29.31 -10.33
CA ASN A 103 -26.55 -28.52 -9.17
C ASN A 103 -27.34 -27.26 -9.55
N TRP A 104 -26.85 -26.48 -10.51
CA TRP A 104 -27.44 -25.18 -10.87
C TRP A 104 -26.95 -24.73 -12.25
N THR A 105 -27.80 -24.02 -12.99
CA THR A 105 -27.46 -23.56 -14.34
C THR A 105 -27.42 -22.05 -14.38
N VAL A 106 -26.46 -21.49 -15.11
CA VAL A 106 -26.45 -20.06 -15.43
C VAL A 106 -26.28 -19.92 -16.93
N ARG A 107 -27.15 -19.11 -17.53
CA ARG A 107 -27.12 -18.80 -18.96
C ARG A 107 -27.01 -17.29 -19.15
N ILE A 108 -26.07 -16.88 -19.98
CA ILE A 108 -25.93 -15.50 -20.44
C ILE A 108 -26.27 -15.48 -21.92
N THR A 109 -27.33 -14.79 -22.34
CA THR A 109 -27.68 -14.63 -23.75
C THR A 109 -27.55 -13.17 -24.17
N TYR A 110 -27.23 -12.95 -25.44
CA TYR A 110 -27.26 -11.62 -26.04
C TYR A 110 -28.08 -11.66 -27.33
N THR A 111 -29.14 -10.87 -27.35
CA THR A 111 -29.96 -10.65 -28.53
C THR A 111 -30.02 -9.15 -28.72
N GLU A 112 -29.30 -8.62 -29.71
CA GLU A 112 -29.02 -7.18 -29.77
C GLU A 112 -30.32 -6.36 -29.64
N PRO A 113 -30.37 -5.38 -28.72
CA PRO A 113 -29.30 -4.90 -27.84
C PRO A 113 -29.46 -5.32 -26.37
N THR A 114 -30.04 -6.48 -26.10
CA THR A 114 -30.34 -6.98 -24.75
C THR A 114 -29.40 -8.11 -24.33
N PHE A 115 -28.76 -7.96 -23.17
CA PHE A 115 -28.18 -9.07 -22.41
C PHE A 115 -29.19 -9.63 -21.43
N THR A 116 -29.26 -10.95 -21.31
CA THR A 116 -30.06 -11.64 -20.30
C THR A 116 -29.19 -12.62 -19.54
N ILE A 117 -29.22 -12.57 -18.21
CA ILE A 117 -28.58 -13.52 -17.32
C ILE A 117 -29.70 -14.23 -16.57
N GLU A 118 -29.84 -15.55 -16.76
CA GLU A 118 -30.91 -16.36 -16.16
C GLU A 118 -30.33 -17.61 -15.49
N ASN A 119 -30.98 -18.06 -14.41
CA ASN A 119 -30.69 -19.33 -13.75
C ASN A 119 -31.96 -20.19 -13.56
N ASP A 120 -31.77 -21.44 -13.14
CA ASP A 120 -32.84 -22.39 -12.86
C ASP A 120 -33.67 -22.05 -11.61
N GLN A 121 -33.18 -21.19 -10.72
CA GLN A 121 -33.96 -20.63 -9.62
C GLN A 121 -34.95 -19.53 -10.04
N GLY A 122 -34.92 -19.07 -11.29
CA GLY A 122 -35.85 -18.05 -11.80
C GLY A 122 -35.43 -16.61 -11.51
N ILE A 123 -34.17 -16.38 -11.13
CA ILE A 123 -33.56 -15.04 -11.07
C ILE A 123 -33.16 -14.66 -12.49
N VAL A 124 -33.71 -13.55 -12.99
CA VAL A 124 -33.45 -13.09 -14.36
C VAL A 124 -33.03 -11.62 -14.33
N VAL A 125 -31.84 -11.33 -14.85
CA VAL A 125 -31.31 -9.97 -15.02
C VAL A 125 -31.35 -9.64 -16.51
N THR A 126 -32.09 -8.60 -16.87
CA THR A 126 -32.21 -8.13 -18.26
C THR A 126 -31.59 -6.76 -18.36
N PHE A 127 -30.50 -6.65 -19.13
CA PHE A 127 -29.79 -5.39 -19.37
C PHE A 127 -29.91 -4.99 -20.84
N TYR A 128 -30.72 -3.97 -21.10
CA TYR A 128 -30.85 -3.31 -22.39
C TYR A 128 -29.84 -2.16 -22.37
N TYR A 129 -28.64 -2.40 -22.92
CA TYR A 129 -27.50 -1.51 -22.64
C TYR A 129 -27.82 -0.07 -23.03
N TYR A 130 -27.44 0.88 -22.16
CA TYR A 130 -27.75 2.32 -22.23
C TYR A 130 -29.19 2.76 -22.01
N TYR A 131 -30.09 1.83 -21.69
CA TYR A 131 -31.51 2.14 -21.68
C TYR A 131 -32.21 1.62 -20.44
N SER A 132 -32.02 0.35 -20.06
CA SER A 132 -32.66 -0.18 -18.86
C SER A 132 -31.95 -1.40 -18.29
N LEU A 133 -32.09 -1.56 -16.98
CA LEU A 133 -31.71 -2.76 -16.24
C LEU A 133 -32.91 -3.19 -15.41
N CYS A 134 -33.36 -4.42 -15.60
CA CYS A 134 -34.43 -5.00 -14.79
C CYS A 134 -33.97 -6.31 -14.15
N VAL A 135 -34.40 -6.52 -12.90
CA VAL A 135 -34.18 -7.76 -12.17
C VAL A 135 -35.53 -8.36 -11.80
N GLN A 136 -35.69 -9.64 -12.13
CA GLN A 136 -36.88 -10.42 -11.85
C GLN A 136 -36.53 -11.53 -10.85
N VAL A 137 -37.39 -11.71 -9.86
CA VAL A 137 -37.32 -12.81 -8.89
C VAL A 137 -38.68 -13.52 -8.80
N PRO A 138 -38.72 -14.79 -8.36
CA PRO A 138 -39.97 -15.48 -8.09
C PRO A 138 -40.84 -14.77 -7.03
N ASP A 139 -42.15 -14.67 -7.27
CA ASP A 139 -43.11 -14.17 -6.28
C ASP A 139 -43.49 -15.29 -5.30
N ILE A 140 -42.59 -15.54 -4.33
CA ILE A 140 -42.67 -16.63 -3.35
C ILE A 140 -42.22 -16.14 -1.95
N PRO A 141 -42.62 -16.84 -0.86
CA PRO A 141 -42.31 -16.41 0.50
C PRO A 141 -40.82 -16.17 0.79
N GLU A 142 -39.92 -16.89 0.14
CA GLU A 142 -38.46 -16.81 0.32
C GLU A 142 -37.88 -15.47 -0.11
N PHE A 143 -38.53 -14.75 -1.03
CA PHE A 143 -38.13 -13.41 -1.47
C PHE A 143 -38.93 -12.29 -0.81
N ASN A 144 -40.02 -12.62 -0.10
CA ASN A 144 -40.94 -11.65 0.48
C ASN A 144 -40.51 -11.25 1.90
N GLY A 145 -40.72 -9.98 2.24
CA GLY A 145 -40.46 -9.39 3.56
C GLY A 145 -39.68 -8.08 3.47
N ASN A 146 -39.87 -7.24 4.49
CA ASN A 146 -39.28 -5.90 4.59
C ASN A 146 -37.76 -5.87 4.81
N SER A 147 -37.14 -7.04 5.01
CA SER A 147 -35.72 -7.20 5.31
C SER A 147 -35.12 -8.40 4.58
N THR A 148 -35.80 -8.87 3.52
CA THR A 148 -35.37 -10.02 2.72
C THR A 148 -34.47 -9.57 1.57
N LEU A 149 -34.96 -8.63 0.75
CA LEU A 149 -34.18 -7.98 -0.30
C LEU A 149 -33.82 -6.54 0.10
N CYS A 150 -32.66 -6.12 -0.36
CA CYS A 150 -31.96 -4.88 -0.04
C CYS A 150 -31.37 -4.26 -1.31
N GLY A 151 -31.17 -2.94 -1.30
CA GLY A 151 -30.64 -2.18 -2.43
C GLY A 151 -31.64 -1.14 -2.93
N LEU A 152 -31.30 -0.48 -4.03
CA LEU A 152 -32.18 0.53 -4.66
C LEU A 152 -33.49 -0.06 -5.22
N GLY A 153 -33.53 -1.37 -5.48
CA GLY A 153 -34.74 -2.06 -5.95
C GLY A 153 -35.83 -2.25 -4.89
N GLY A 154 -35.57 -1.87 -3.63
CA GLY A 154 -36.52 -2.00 -2.52
C GLY A 154 -36.65 -3.43 -1.98
N ASN A 155 -37.62 -3.61 -1.09
CA ASN A 155 -37.97 -4.90 -0.50
C ASN A 155 -39.19 -5.50 -1.23
N ILE A 156 -39.78 -6.58 -0.71
CA ILE A 156 -41.02 -7.14 -1.28
C ILE A 156 -42.01 -7.44 -0.15
N ASP A 157 -42.77 -6.45 0.29
CA ASP A 157 -43.80 -6.63 1.33
C ASP A 157 -45.15 -5.98 0.99
N SER A 158 -45.29 -5.48 -0.24
CA SER A 158 -46.43 -4.74 -0.78
C SER A 158 -46.60 -3.33 -0.20
N ASN A 159 -45.60 -2.78 0.49
CA ASN A 159 -45.58 -1.42 1.01
C ASN A 159 -44.48 -0.56 0.37
N LYS A 160 -44.80 0.02 -0.80
CA LYS A 160 -43.89 0.89 -1.53
C LYS A 160 -43.31 2.09 -0.75
N PHE A 161 -43.87 2.47 0.39
CA PHE A 161 -43.41 3.62 1.17
C PHE A 161 -42.21 3.31 2.07
N ASP A 162 -41.79 2.05 2.18
CA ASP A 162 -40.59 1.66 2.93
C ASP A 162 -39.45 1.09 2.08
N ASP A 163 -39.59 1.13 0.76
CA ASP A 163 -38.58 0.65 -0.18
C ASP A 163 -37.29 1.48 -0.18
N VAL A 164 -37.38 2.77 0.19
CA VAL A 164 -36.22 3.66 0.22
C VAL A 164 -35.62 3.62 1.61
N VAL A 165 -34.68 2.69 1.75
CA VAL A 165 -33.99 2.38 2.98
C VAL A 165 -32.50 2.58 2.78
N ASN A 166 -31.84 3.24 3.74
CA ASN A 166 -30.39 3.30 3.70
C ASN A 166 -29.78 1.94 4.10
N LYS A 167 -28.47 1.77 3.90
CA LYS A 167 -27.76 0.54 4.25
C LYS A 167 -27.81 0.15 5.74
N ASN A 168 -28.23 1.06 6.63
CA ASN A 168 -28.39 0.79 8.07
C ASN A 168 -29.83 0.43 8.50
N GLY A 169 -30.78 0.37 7.55
CA GLY A 169 -32.16 -0.02 7.81
C GLY A 169 -33.09 1.14 8.15
N THR A 170 -32.65 2.39 8.06
CA THR A 170 -33.52 3.57 8.25
C THR A 170 -34.30 3.84 6.97
N VAL A 171 -35.63 3.81 7.08
CA VAL A 171 -36.59 4.14 6.02
C VAL A 171 -36.76 5.67 5.90
N LEU A 172 -36.80 6.18 4.67
CA LEU A 172 -37.12 7.58 4.39
C LEU A 172 -38.65 7.79 4.32
N ASP A 173 -39.19 8.69 5.13
CA ASP A 173 -40.63 8.97 5.23
C ASP A 173 -41.12 9.85 4.06
N LEU A 174 -41.67 9.21 3.01
CA LEU A 174 -42.20 9.86 1.81
C LEU A 174 -43.59 10.45 2.06
N LYS A 175 -43.67 11.59 2.76
CA LYS A 175 -44.96 12.23 3.13
C LYS A 175 -45.73 12.91 1.99
N ASN A 176 -45.17 13.04 0.79
CA ASN A 176 -45.83 13.76 -0.30
C ASN A 176 -45.39 13.24 -1.67
N THR A 177 -46.19 12.35 -2.27
CA THR A 177 -45.97 11.75 -3.60
C THR A 177 -46.49 12.64 -4.73
N ASP A 178 -46.36 13.97 -4.60
CA ASP A 178 -46.82 14.88 -5.62
C ASP A 178 -45.87 14.77 -6.81
N ARG A 179 -46.28 14.00 -7.83
CA ARG A 179 -45.57 13.62 -9.06
C ARG A 179 -45.28 14.80 -10.00
N GLN A 180 -45.32 16.02 -9.50
CA GLN A 180 -44.89 17.20 -10.24
C GLN A 180 -43.44 17.50 -9.86
N PRO A 181 -42.58 17.89 -10.82
CA PRO A 181 -41.24 18.38 -10.51
C PRO A 181 -41.37 19.57 -9.55
N LYS A 182 -41.19 19.32 -8.25
CA LYS A 182 -41.20 20.32 -7.18
C LYS A 182 -39.86 20.26 -6.46
N ASN A 183 -39.28 21.44 -6.27
CA ASN A 183 -37.86 21.67 -6.04
C ASN A 183 -37.22 21.14 -4.74
N ASP A 184 -37.94 20.60 -3.75
CA ASP A 184 -37.42 20.64 -2.37
C ASP A 184 -37.32 19.30 -1.60
N ASN A 185 -37.53 18.13 -2.22
CA ASN A 185 -37.37 16.82 -1.53
C ASN A 185 -36.28 15.89 -2.12
N TYR A 186 -35.54 16.33 -3.14
CA TYR A 186 -34.67 15.41 -3.90
C TYR A 186 -33.34 15.07 -3.19
N LEU A 187 -32.81 15.96 -2.35
CA LEU A 187 -31.50 15.77 -1.75
C LEU A 187 -31.44 14.67 -0.68
N ASP A 188 -32.48 14.55 0.15
CA ASP A 188 -32.51 13.54 1.23
C ASP A 188 -32.80 12.13 0.70
N PHE A 189 -33.52 12.07 -0.43
CA PHE A 189 -33.63 10.88 -1.27
C PHE A 189 -32.23 10.47 -1.72
N MET A 190 -31.58 11.28 -2.57
CA MET A 190 -30.26 10.95 -3.15
C MET A 190 -29.18 10.56 -2.13
N LYS A 191 -29.16 11.19 -0.94
CA LYS A 191 -28.25 10.80 0.15
C LYS A 191 -28.51 9.38 0.66
N THR A 192 -29.77 8.97 0.71
CA THR A 192 -30.21 7.62 1.13
C THR A 192 -29.75 6.59 0.10
N GLU A 193 -29.92 6.85 -1.19
CA GLU A 193 -29.45 5.95 -2.24
C GLU A 193 -27.92 5.90 -2.33
N ASP A 194 -27.23 7.02 -2.09
CA ASP A 194 -25.76 7.06 -2.03
C ASP A 194 -25.18 6.10 -0.96
N THR A 195 -25.98 5.67 0.03
CA THR A 195 -25.53 4.66 1.00
C THR A 195 -25.36 3.26 0.41
N TRP A 196 -25.89 3.02 -0.79
CA TRP A 196 -25.75 1.77 -1.55
C TRP A 196 -24.56 1.76 -2.52
N ILE A 197 -23.76 2.84 -2.57
CA ILE A 197 -22.48 2.85 -3.29
C ILE A 197 -21.57 1.71 -2.80
N THR A 198 -20.87 1.08 -3.72
CA THR A 198 -20.00 -0.08 -3.44
C THR A 198 -18.68 0.01 -4.18
N ASP A 199 -17.59 -0.35 -3.49
CA ASP A 199 -16.26 -0.53 -4.08
C ASP A 199 -16.07 -1.95 -4.65
N ASN A 200 -17.00 -2.87 -4.35
CA ASN A 200 -17.01 -4.21 -4.93
C ASN A 200 -17.64 -4.11 -6.34
N PHE A 201 -16.85 -3.69 -7.32
CA PHE A 201 -17.24 -3.61 -8.73
C PHE A 201 -15.96 -3.65 -9.59
N LEU A 202 -15.88 -4.52 -10.60
CA LEU A 202 -14.67 -4.71 -11.39
C LEU A 202 -14.33 -3.45 -12.21
N PRO A 203 -13.14 -2.83 -12.04
CA PRO A 203 -12.73 -1.69 -12.86
C PRO A 203 -12.17 -2.17 -14.21
N LEU A 204 -12.93 -1.97 -15.29
CA LEU A 204 -12.53 -2.43 -16.62
C LEU A 204 -11.51 -1.52 -17.33
N ARG A 205 -11.40 -0.25 -16.94
CA ARG A 205 -10.66 0.76 -17.71
C ARG A 205 -9.64 1.49 -16.86
N PRO A 206 -8.36 1.54 -17.29
CA PRO A 206 -7.37 2.40 -16.65
C PRO A 206 -7.75 3.88 -16.85
N ASN A 207 -7.58 4.70 -15.82
CA ASN A 207 -7.84 6.15 -15.82
C ASN A 207 -9.31 6.56 -15.99
N GLN A 208 -10.25 5.79 -15.43
CA GLN A 208 -11.66 6.23 -15.39
C GLN A 208 -11.81 7.50 -14.54
N GLU A 209 -12.61 8.46 -15.01
CA GLU A 209 -12.95 9.65 -14.22
C GLU A 209 -13.61 9.24 -12.90
N ASN A 210 -13.35 10.01 -11.83
CA ASN A 210 -13.98 9.78 -10.55
C ASN A 210 -15.50 9.86 -10.70
N CYS A 211 -16.19 8.86 -10.17
CA CYS A 211 -17.64 8.88 -10.15
C CYS A 211 -18.17 9.99 -9.23
N LEU A 212 -19.42 10.40 -9.46
CA LEU A 212 -20.12 11.42 -8.69
C LEU A 212 -21.30 10.77 -7.95
N SER A 213 -21.38 11.06 -6.65
CA SER A 213 -22.54 10.71 -5.82
C SER A 213 -23.79 11.46 -6.28
N GLY A 214 -24.96 10.83 -6.16
CA GLY A 214 -26.23 11.38 -6.60
C GLY A 214 -26.51 12.73 -5.95
N HIS A 215 -26.29 12.88 -4.64
CA HIS A 215 -26.60 14.12 -3.91
C HIS A 215 -25.85 15.37 -4.41
N LEU A 216 -24.78 15.21 -5.20
CA LEU A 216 -24.00 16.31 -5.77
C LEU A 216 -24.55 16.79 -7.12
N LEU A 217 -25.51 16.07 -7.69
CA LEU A 217 -26.03 16.30 -9.03
C LEU A 217 -27.37 17.03 -8.97
N ASN A 218 -27.58 17.95 -9.90
CA ASN A 218 -28.86 18.62 -10.10
C ASN A 218 -29.64 17.87 -11.19
N ASN A 219 -30.95 17.73 -10.99
CA ASN A 219 -31.86 17.10 -11.96
C ASN A 219 -32.82 18.12 -12.62
N ILE A 220 -32.38 19.37 -12.76
CA ILE A 220 -33.19 20.46 -13.34
C ILE A 220 -32.99 20.46 -14.87
N THR A 221 -34.05 20.07 -15.58
CA THR A 221 -34.14 20.14 -17.03
C THR A 221 -34.73 21.49 -17.47
N HIS A 222 -33.94 22.30 -18.19
CA HIS A 222 -34.42 23.53 -18.84
C HIS A 222 -34.91 23.19 -20.26
N CYS A 223 -36.20 22.89 -20.43
CA CYS A 223 -36.71 22.45 -21.74
C CYS A 223 -38.18 22.83 -22.02
N ASP A 224 -38.60 22.68 -23.28
CA ASP A 224 -39.96 22.93 -23.76
C ASP A 224 -40.84 21.68 -23.56
N ILE A 225 -41.50 21.63 -22.41
CA ILE A 225 -42.36 20.53 -21.98
C ILE A 225 -43.53 20.31 -22.95
N GLN A 226 -44.04 21.35 -23.63
CA GLN A 226 -45.18 21.21 -24.53
C GLN A 226 -44.82 20.43 -25.79
N SER A 227 -43.66 20.75 -26.38
CA SER A 227 -43.14 20.02 -27.54
C SER A 227 -42.84 18.56 -27.21
N ALA A 228 -42.27 18.29 -26.02
CA ALA A 228 -42.01 16.93 -25.55
C ALA A 228 -43.29 16.12 -25.29
N ALA A 229 -44.29 16.73 -24.62
CA ALA A 229 -45.62 16.13 -24.42
C ALA A 229 -46.28 15.75 -25.75
N GLN A 230 -46.19 16.61 -26.76
CA GLN A 230 -46.75 16.33 -28.07
C GLN A 230 -46.02 15.18 -28.79
N ALA A 231 -44.69 15.07 -28.63
CA ALA A 231 -43.91 13.98 -29.19
C ALA A 231 -44.25 12.63 -28.53
N CYS A 232 -44.51 12.61 -27.22
CA CYS A 232 -44.83 11.42 -26.41
C CYS A 232 -46.30 11.01 -26.40
N TYR A 233 -47.18 11.84 -26.97
CA TYR A 233 -48.62 11.62 -27.05
C TYR A 233 -49.06 10.22 -27.53
N PRO A 234 -48.35 9.53 -28.44
CA PRO A 234 -48.69 8.14 -28.80
C PRO A 234 -48.81 7.15 -27.62
N ILE A 235 -48.05 7.33 -26.53
CA ILE A 235 -48.17 6.48 -25.33
C ILE A 235 -49.51 6.76 -24.64
N GLN A 236 -49.84 8.04 -24.44
CA GLN A 236 -51.09 8.46 -23.80
C GLN A 236 -52.34 8.01 -24.57
N GLN A 237 -52.25 7.92 -25.90
CA GLN A 237 -53.34 7.40 -26.74
C GLN A 237 -53.75 5.96 -26.37
N ALA A 238 -52.82 5.15 -25.84
CA ALA A 238 -53.09 3.77 -25.46
C ALA A 238 -54.12 3.64 -24.32
N GLU A 239 -54.26 4.64 -23.44
CA GLU A 239 -55.27 4.66 -22.37
C GLU A 239 -56.69 4.47 -22.92
N ASN A 240 -56.93 5.02 -24.12
CA ASN A 240 -58.21 4.97 -24.81
C ASN A 240 -58.28 3.84 -25.84
N GLY A 241 -57.28 2.95 -25.89
CA GLY A 241 -57.21 1.86 -26.86
C GLY A 241 -57.05 2.34 -28.31
N VAL A 242 -56.39 3.49 -28.52
CA VAL A 242 -56.19 4.09 -29.86
C VAL A 242 -54.71 4.38 -30.13
N GLY A 243 -54.40 4.71 -31.39
CA GLY A 243 -53.04 5.00 -31.81
C GLY A 243 -52.18 3.75 -32.04
N PRO A 244 -50.86 3.93 -32.24
CA PRO A 244 -49.93 2.85 -32.58
C PRO A 244 -49.78 1.83 -31.45
N PHE A 245 -50.02 2.23 -30.20
CA PHE A 245 -49.90 1.37 -29.01
C PHE A 245 -51.26 0.97 -28.42
N ALA A 246 -52.33 0.97 -29.21
CA ALA A 246 -53.68 0.66 -28.75
C ALA A 246 -53.81 -0.66 -27.96
N ALA A 247 -53.03 -1.69 -28.31
CA ALA A 247 -53.03 -2.99 -27.63
C ALA A 247 -52.51 -2.91 -26.18
N CYS A 248 -51.85 -1.81 -25.79
CA CYS A 248 -51.27 -1.61 -24.47
C CYS A 248 -52.27 -1.05 -23.43
N GLN A 249 -53.54 -0.86 -23.80
CA GLN A 249 -54.57 -0.38 -22.88
C GLN A 249 -54.68 -1.23 -21.60
N GLY A 250 -54.42 -2.54 -21.70
CA GLY A 250 -54.47 -3.49 -20.58
C GLY A 250 -53.43 -3.28 -19.49
N LEU A 251 -52.44 -2.39 -19.68
CA LEU A 251 -51.43 -2.06 -18.66
C LEU A 251 -52.02 -1.28 -17.48
N GLY A 252 -53.14 -0.59 -17.69
CA GLY A 252 -53.76 0.28 -16.69
C GLY A 252 -53.21 1.72 -16.72
N ASN A 253 -54.04 2.66 -16.27
CA ASN A 253 -53.77 4.09 -16.41
C ASN A 253 -52.49 4.54 -15.69
N ASP A 254 -52.26 4.09 -14.46
CA ASP A 254 -51.08 4.49 -13.68
C ASP A 254 -49.77 4.13 -14.40
N THR A 255 -49.69 2.94 -15.00
CA THR A 255 -48.50 2.50 -15.74
C THR A 255 -48.33 3.30 -17.03
N LEU A 256 -49.40 3.51 -17.79
CA LEU A 256 -49.37 4.31 -19.01
C LEU A 256 -48.97 5.77 -18.75
N GLU A 257 -49.49 6.35 -17.66
CA GLU A 257 -49.17 7.70 -17.21
C GLU A 257 -47.68 7.83 -16.86
N ASN A 258 -47.11 6.84 -16.17
CA ASN A 258 -45.68 6.84 -15.84
C ASN A 258 -44.82 6.83 -17.12
N PHE A 259 -45.05 5.87 -18.03
CA PHE A 259 -44.31 5.81 -19.31
C PHE A 259 -44.46 7.08 -20.14
N TYR A 260 -45.62 7.74 -20.08
CA TYR A 260 -45.84 9.00 -20.77
C TYR A 260 -45.00 10.13 -20.16
N TYR A 261 -44.92 10.24 -18.84
CA TYR A 261 -44.11 11.25 -18.16
C TYR A 261 -42.61 11.02 -18.31
N ASP A 262 -42.14 9.76 -18.23
CA ASP A 262 -40.75 9.39 -18.47
C ASP A 262 -40.34 9.80 -19.89
N CYS A 263 -41.18 9.47 -20.89
CA CYS A 263 -40.96 9.90 -22.27
C CYS A 263 -40.86 11.42 -22.40
N ILE A 264 -41.75 12.17 -21.73
CA ILE A 264 -41.71 13.63 -21.74
C ILE A 264 -40.38 14.10 -21.19
N TYR A 265 -39.95 13.58 -20.06
CA TYR A 265 -38.74 13.99 -19.38
C TYR A 265 -37.51 13.81 -20.30
N ASP A 266 -37.37 12.61 -20.87
CA ASP A 266 -36.26 12.25 -21.76
C ASP A 266 -36.28 13.05 -23.07
N THR A 267 -37.44 13.14 -23.72
CA THR A 267 -37.60 13.84 -25.00
C THR A 267 -37.45 15.36 -24.85
N CYS A 268 -37.84 15.90 -23.69
CA CYS A 268 -37.66 17.31 -23.36
C CYS A 268 -36.18 17.66 -23.28
N ARG A 269 -35.35 16.73 -22.81
CA ARG A 269 -33.92 16.89 -22.71
C ARG A 269 -33.19 16.69 -24.06
N ASP A 270 -33.52 15.62 -24.78
CA ASP A 270 -33.05 15.38 -26.13
C ASP A 270 -34.14 14.68 -26.97
N PRO A 271 -34.64 15.34 -28.03
CA PRO A 271 -35.64 14.75 -28.92
C PRO A 271 -35.26 13.41 -29.55
N ASN A 272 -33.97 13.06 -29.58
CA ASN A 272 -33.49 11.77 -30.09
C ASN A 272 -33.91 10.57 -29.22
N TYR A 273 -34.29 10.77 -27.95
CA TYR A 273 -34.75 9.68 -27.09
C TYR A 273 -36.16 9.20 -27.39
N LYS A 274 -36.98 9.96 -28.15
CA LYS A 274 -38.35 9.57 -28.50
C LYS A 274 -38.46 8.11 -28.98
N CYS A 275 -37.58 7.68 -29.88
CA CYS A 275 -37.64 6.34 -30.45
C CYS A 275 -37.13 5.25 -29.51
N THR A 276 -36.22 5.62 -28.61
CA THR A 276 -35.77 4.75 -27.52
C THR A 276 -36.93 4.47 -26.57
N GLU A 277 -37.60 5.52 -26.10
CA GLU A 277 -38.70 5.42 -25.13
C GLU A 277 -39.87 4.62 -25.69
N PHE A 278 -40.22 4.84 -26.95
CA PHE A 278 -41.24 4.03 -27.63
C PHE A 278 -40.83 2.56 -27.79
N THR A 279 -39.54 2.28 -28.06
CA THR A 279 -39.06 0.89 -28.12
C THR A 279 -39.16 0.23 -26.74
N TYR A 280 -38.79 0.95 -25.67
CA TYR A 280 -38.88 0.44 -24.31
C TYR A 280 -40.34 0.17 -23.90
N PHE A 281 -41.23 1.15 -24.12
CA PHE A 281 -42.66 1.03 -23.87
C PHE A 281 -43.30 -0.13 -24.63
N PHE A 282 -43.02 -0.25 -25.94
CA PHE A 282 -43.50 -1.36 -26.77
C PHE A 282 -43.11 -2.71 -26.17
N ARG A 283 -41.83 -2.88 -25.81
CA ARG A 283 -41.34 -4.15 -25.27
C ARG A 283 -41.96 -4.47 -23.92
N TYR A 284 -42.08 -3.48 -23.04
CA TYR A 284 -42.76 -3.67 -21.75
C TYR A 284 -44.20 -4.13 -21.95
N CYS A 285 -44.94 -3.46 -22.84
CA CYS A 285 -46.31 -3.80 -23.18
C CYS A 285 -46.45 -5.24 -23.71
N GLN A 286 -45.63 -5.64 -24.68
CA GLN A 286 -45.66 -7.00 -25.24
C GLN A 286 -45.32 -8.08 -24.20
N GLN A 287 -44.42 -7.77 -23.25
CA GLN A 287 -44.08 -8.69 -22.15
C GLN A 287 -45.21 -8.81 -21.12
N ALA A 288 -45.85 -7.69 -20.77
CA ALA A 288 -46.93 -7.67 -19.79
C ALA A 288 -48.25 -8.21 -20.33
N LEU A 289 -48.50 -8.06 -21.63
CA LEU A 289 -49.73 -8.44 -22.32
C LEU A 289 -49.44 -9.41 -23.49
N PRO A 290 -48.88 -10.60 -23.25
CA PRO A 290 -48.48 -11.52 -24.33
C PRO A 290 -49.67 -12.06 -25.14
N GLN A 291 -50.90 -11.90 -24.63
CA GLN A 291 -52.13 -12.32 -25.32
C GLN A 291 -52.67 -11.24 -26.28
N GLU A 292 -52.14 -10.02 -26.24
CA GLU A 292 -52.54 -8.88 -27.07
C GLU A 292 -51.37 -8.43 -27.96
N PRO A 293 -50.93 -9.26 -28.94
CA PRO A 293 -49.76 -8.96 -29.74
C PRO A 293 -49.99 -7.74 -30.63
N MET A 294 -49.01 -6.83 -30.65
CA MET A 294 -49.02 -5.69 -31.56
C MET A 294 -48.63 -6.12 -32.98
N ASN A 295 -49.63 -6.27 -33.84
CA ASN A 295 -49.44 -6.70 -35.24
C ASN A 295 -49.29 -5.53 -36.24
N LYS A 296 -49.28 -4.28 -35.76
CA LYS A 296 -49.11 -3.09 -36.59
C LYS A 296 -47.69 -2.56 -36.47
N ASP A 297 -47.16 -2.07 -37.59
CA ASP A 297 -45.85 -1.42 -37.64
C ASP A 297 -45.90 -0.04 -36.97
N TRP A 298 -45.75 -0.03 -35.65
CA TRP A 298 -45.72 1.17 -34.84
C TRP A 298 -44.55 2.10 -35.23
N ARG A 299 -43.42 1.54 -35.71
CA ARG A 299 -42.21 2.30 -36.05
C ARG A 299 -42.47 3.27 -37.18
N SER A 300 -43.17 2.83 -38.22
CA SER A 300 -43.58 3.69 -39.33
C SER A 300 -44.60 4.74 -38.90
N GLU A 301 -45.56 4.40 -38.03
CA GLU A 301 -46.62 5.32 -37.56
C GLU A 301 -46.08 6.49 -36.72
N VAL A 302 -45.01 6.27 -35.93
CA VAL A 302 -44.41 7.30 -35.06
C VAL A 302 -43.09 7.87 -35.57
N ASN A 303 -42.69 7.51 -36.79
CA ASN A 303 -41.43 7.90 -37.43
C ASN A 303 -40.20 7.55 -36.57
N CYS A 304 -40.02 6.25 -36.33
CA CYS A 304 -38.90 5.64 -35.59
C CYS A 304 -38.31 4.44 -36.35
N PRO A 305 -37.70 4.68 -37.54
CA PRO A 305 -37.16 3.61 -38.37
C PRO A 305 -36.04 2.85 -37.67
N LEU A 306 -35.99 1.53 -37.89
CA LEU A 306 -34.93 0.65 -37.40
C LEU A 306 -33.99 0.27 -38.55
N ALA A 307 -32.69 0.53 -38.37
CA ALA A 307 -31.66 0.11 -39.32
C ALA A 307 -31.03 -1.22 -38.86
N CYS A 308 -30.92 -2.17 -39.78
CA CYS A 308 -30.33 -3.49 -39.52
C CYS A 308 -28.99 -3.66 -40.25
N THR A 309 -28.18 -4.60 -39.77
CA THR A 309 -26.90 -4.94 -40.39
C THR A 309 -27.10 -5.68 -41.73
N PRO A 310 -26.06 -5.78 -42.59
CA PRO A 310 -26.18 -6.51 -43.84
C PRO A 310 -26.65 -7.96 -43.64
N ASN A 311 -27.49 -8.45 -44.55
CA ASN A 311 -28.15 -9.76 -44.48
C ASN A 311 -29.15 -9.90 -43.31
N ALA A 312 -29.75 -8.79 -42.89
CA ALA A 312 -30.83 -8.75 -41.93
C ALA A 312 -31.87 -7.68 -42.32
N HIS A 313 -33.10 -7.84 -41.83
CA HIS A 313 -34.21 -6.90 -42.03
C HIS A 313 -34.93 -6.59 -40.71
N PRO A 314 -35.58 -5.41 -40.59
CA PRO A 314 -36.34 -5.07 -39.40
C PRO A 314 -37.65 -5.85 -39.34
N SER A 315 -38.03 -6.29 -38.14
CA SER A 315 -39.30 -6.96 -37.86
C SER A 315 -39.78 -6.63 -36.45
N ILE A 316 -41.07 -6.32 -36.31
CA ILE A 316 -41.71 -6.04 -35.01
C ILE A 316 -41.95 -7.33 -34.18
N CYS A 317 -41.66 -8.50 -34.76
CA CYS A 317 -41.91 -9.80 -34.16
C CYS A 317 -40.83 -10.81 -34.61
N THR A 318 -39.59 -10.58 -34.17
CA THR A 318 -38.46 -11.52 -34.34
C THR A 318 -38.51 -12.65 -33.32
N SER A 319 -37.96 -13.82 -33.67
CA SER A 319 -37.84 -14.92 -32.71
C SER A 319 -36.99 -14.52 -31.49
N SER A 320 -37.48 -14.80 -30.28
CA SER A 320 -36.68 -14.71 -29.05
C SER A 320 -35.58 -15.78 -28.96
N CYS A 321 -35.63 -16.79 -29.84
CA CYS A 321 -34.63 -17.83 -29.98
C CYS A 321 -34.12 -17.82 -31.44
N PRO A 322 -33.35 -16.81 -31.87
CA PRO A 322 -32.88 -16.71 -33.25
C PRO A 322 -31.87 -17.82 -33.58
N SER A 323 -31.73 -18.15 -34.86
CA SER A 323 -30.70 -19.09 -35.32
C SER A 323 -29.31 -18.46 -35.17
N THR A 324 -28.41 -19.16 -34.50
CA THR A 324 -27.03 -18.69 -34.23
C THR A 324 -26.00 -19.68 -34.77
N CYS A 325 -24.72 -19.32 -34.78
CA CYS A 325 -23.66 -20.27 -35.13
C CYS A 325 -23.56 -21.48 -34.19
N SER A 326 -23.90 -21.33 -32.91
CA SER A 326 -23.91 -22.45 -31.95
C SER A 326 -25.19 -23.26 -31.99
N GLU A 327 -26.31 -22.63 -32.30
CA GLU A 327 -27.63 -23.24 -32.41
C GLU A 327 -28.29 -22.82 -33.74
N PRO A 328 -27.88 -23.41 -34.90
CA PRO A 328 -28.42 -23.03 -36.20
C PRO A 328 -29.88 -23.45 -36.40
N PHE A 329 -30.32 -24.44 -35.62
CA PHE A 329 -31.66 -25.01 -35.65
C PHE A 329 -32.20 -25.09 -34.21
N PRO A 330 -32.58 -23.95 -33.61
CA PRO A 330 -33.11 -23.94 -32.26
C PRO A 330 -34.37 -24.81 -32.17
N GLU A 331 -34.51 -25.61 -31.10
CA GLU A 331 -35.74 -26.33 -30.80
C GLU A 331 -36.89 -25.34 -30.48
N VAL A 332 -38.11 -25.86 -30.34
CA VAL A 332 -39.36 -25.09 -30.11
C VAL A 332 -39.12 -23.96 -29.09
N CYS A 333 -39.30 -22.71 -29.54
CA CYS A 333 -39.14 -21.53 -28.72
C CYS A 333 -40.48 -21.18 -28.06
N ASP A 334 -40.59 -21.43 -26.76
CA ASP A 334 -41.79 -21.09 -25.97
C ASP A 334 -41.84 -19.61 -25.54
N LYS A 335 -40.87 -18.79 -25.97
CA LYS A 335 -40.79 -17.36 -25.67
C LYS A 335 -41.50 -16.57 -26.78
N GLY A 336 -42.26 -15.53 -26.41
CA GLY A 336 -42.91 -14.61 -27.35
C GLY A 336 -41.90 -13.89 -28.26
N CYS A 337 -42.35 -13.20 -29.31
CA CYS A 337 -41.44 -12.47 -30.20
C CYS A 337 -41.03 -11.10 -29.64
N ILE A 338 -39.92 -10.56 -30.16
CA ILE A 338 -39.41 -9.23 -29.80
C ILE A 338 -39.22 -8.37 -31.05
N ASP A 339 -39.42 -7.07 -30.93
CA ASP A 339 -39.11 -6.11 -32.00
C ASP A 339 -37.59 -5.93 -32.14
N GLY A 340 -37.08 -5.99 -33.37
CA GLY A 340 -35.66 -6.00 -33.65
C GLY A 340 -35.30 -6.31 -35.10
N CYS A 341 -34.07 -6.78 -35.31
CA CYS A 341 -33.57 -7.20 -36.62
C CYS A 341 -33.53 -8.72 -36.71
N GLU A 342 -33.94 -9.27 -37.84
CA GLU A 342 -33.95 -10.71 -38.14
C GLU A 342 -33.00 -11.01 -39.30
N CYS A 343 -32.16 -12.04 -39.17
CA CYS A 343 -31.28 -12.46 -40.25
C CYS A 343 -32.09 -13.00 -41.44
N ASP A 344 -31.64 -12.68 -42.66
CA ASP A 344 -32.27 -13.17 -43.88
C ASP A 344 -32.13 -14.71 -44.02
N PRO A 345 -33.04 -15.38 -44.73
CA PRO A 345 -32.97 -16.84 -44.93
C PRO A 345 -31.61 -17.32 -45.44
N GLY A 346 -31.02 -18.30 -44.73
CA GLY A 346 -29.68 -18.85 -45.03
C GLY A 346 -28.53 -18.19 -44.26
N TYR A 347 -28.82 -17.17 -43.46
CA TYR A 347 -27.87 -16.53 -42.54
C TYR A 347 -28.24 -16.82 -41.09
N VAL A 348 -27.24 -16.88 -40.23
CA VAL A 348 -27.36 -17.07 -38.78
C VAL A 348 -26.58 -15.97 -38.04
N ILE A 349 -26.97 -15.68 -36.81
CA ILE A 349 -26.25 -14.71 -35.97
C ILE A 349 -24.86 -15.26 -35.63
N ASP A 350 -23.83 -14.48 -35.95
CA ASP A 350 -22.42 -14.73 -35.58
C ASP A 350 -22.21 -14.48 -34.10
N ASN A 351 -22.58 -15.48 -33.31
CA ASN A 351 -22.41 -15.49 -31.86
C ASN A 351 -20.98 -15.92 -31.46
N THR A 352 -20.07 -16.03 -32.44
CA THR A 352 -18.64 -16.27 -32.18
C THR A 352 -17.86 -14.97 -32.00
N VAL A 353 -18.45 -13.81 -32.27
CA VAL A 353 -17.83 -12.49 -32.07
C VAL A 353 -18.60 -11.67 -31.04
N THR A 354 -17.89 -10.82 -30.29
CA THR A 354 -18.52 -9.79 -29.44
C THR A 354 -18.82 -8.55 -30.27
N GLY A 355 -19.96 -7.89 -30.06
CA GLY A 355 -20.28 -6.63 -30.73
C GLY A 355 -21.72 -6.57 -31.25
N SER A 356 -21.95 -5.74 -32.26
CA SER A 356 -23.24 -5.68 -32.97
C SER A 356 -23.55 -6.99 -33.72
N MET A 357 -24.83 -7.31 -33.82
CA MET A 357 -25.37 -8.45 -34.56
C MET A 357 -24.82 -8.48 -35.98
N LYS A 358 -24.18 -9.60 -36.33
CA LYS A 358 -23.69 -9.86 -37.68
C LYS A 358 -24.32 -11.14 -38.17
N CYS A 359 -24.98 -11.09 -39.32
CA CYS A 359 -25.58 -12.26 -39.96
C CYS A 359 -24.59 -12.85 -40.97
N ILE A 360 -24.12 -14.08 -40.70
CA ILE A 360 -23.14 -14.79 -41.53
C ILE A 360 -23.72 -16.11 -42.04
N ARG A 361 -23.07 -16.69 -43.07
CA ARG A 361 -23.45 -18.00 -43.57
C ARG A 361 -23.01 -19.09 -42.60
N ILE A 362 -23.80 -20.16 -42.49
CA ILE A 362 -23.57 -21.27 -41.55
C ILE A 362 -22.19 -21.94 -41.72
N ASP A 363 -21.61 -21.92 -42.92
CA ASP A 363 -20.29 -22.48 -43.22
C ASP A 363 -19.12 -21.60 -42.75
N GLN A 364 -19.40 -20.39 -42.27
CA GLN A 364 -18.43 -19.45 -41.70
C GLN A 364 -18.39 -19.51 -40.17
N CYS A 365 -19.22 -20.35 -39.55
CA CYS A 365 -19.28 -20.51 -38.11
C CYS A 365 -18.03 -21.20 -37.54
N GLY A 366 -17.75 -20.93 -36.26
CA GLY A 366 -16.70 -21.60 -35.50
C GLY A 366 -17.14 -22.97 -34.97
N CYS A 367 -16.82 -23.26 -33.72
CA CYS A 367 -17.20 -24.51 -33.05
C CYS A 367 -17.82 -24.25 -31.68
N THR A 368 -18.39 -25.29 -31.06
CA THR A 368 -18.86 -25.24 -29.68
C THR A 368 -18.00 -26.13 -28.78
N ASP A 369 -17.86 -25.74 -27.51
CA ASP A 369 -17.26 -26.61 -26.49
C ASP A 369 -18.27 -27.65 -25.97
N THR A 370 -17.83 -28.50 -25.02
CA THR A 370 -18.66 -29.56 -24.43
C THR A 370 -19.88 -29.05 -23.66
N ASN A 371 -19.90 -27.77 -23.28
CA ASN A 371 -21.02 -27.13 -22.58
C ASN A 371 -21.93 -26.36 -23.54
N GLY A 372 -21.62 -26.36 -24.85
CA GLY A 372 -22.39 -25.63 -25.86
C GLY A 372 -21.96 -24.17 -26.06
N ASN A 373 -20.84 -23.73 -25.47
CA ASN A 373 -20.39 -22.34 -25.64
C ASN A 373 -19.73 -22.13 -27.02
N PRO A 374 -20.03 -21.02 -27.72
CA PRO A 374 -19.39 -20.68 -29.00
C PRO A 374 -17.91 -20.34 -28.85
N HIS A 375 -17.14 -20.70 -29.87
CA HIS A 375 -15.74 -20.30 -30.05
C HIS A 375 -15.43 -19.98 -31.52
N GLN A 376 -14.54 -19.03 -31.76
CA GLN A 376 -14.17 -18.58 -33.12
C GLN A 376 -13.31 -19.60 -33.86
N ALA A 377 -13.52 -19.71 -35.17
CA ALA A 377 -12.65 -20.48 -36.05
C ALA A 377 -11.20 -19.94 -36.04
N GLY A 378 -10.21 -20.81 -35.83
CA GLY A 378 -8.79 -20.47 -35.89
C GLY A 378 -8.25 -19.56 -34.77
N LYS A 379 -9.06 -19.21 -33.76
CA LYS A 379 -8.59 -18.47 -32.58
C LYS A 379 -8.45 -19.43 -31.39
N PRO A 380 -7.23 -19.70 -30.91
CA PRO A 380 -7.06 -20.57 -29.75
C PRO A 380 -7.48 -19.87 -28.45
N TRP A 381 -7.96 -20.65 -27.48
CA TRP A 381 -8.26 -20.18 -26.12
C TRP A 381 -7.73 -21.15 -25.06
N LEU A 382 -7.48 -20.64 -23.85
CA LEU A 382 -6.91 -21.40 -22.75
C LEU A 382 -7.98 -21.79 -21.73
N THR A 383 -7.76 -22.93 -21.06
CA THR A 383 -8.48 -23.27 -19.84
C THR A 383 -8.15 -22.28 -18.71
N GLN A 384 -8.98 -22.24 -17.67
CA GLN A 384 -8.81 -21.34 -16.51
C GLN A 384 -7.45 -21.48 -15.78
N ASN A 385 -6.76 -22.61 -15.95
CA ASN A 385 -5.44 -22.86 -15.36
C ASN A 385 -4.29 -22.78 -16.38
N CYS A 386 -4.55 -22.30 -17.60
CA CYS A 386 -3.57 -22.20 -18.69
C CYS A 386 -2.84 -23.52 -19.00
N THR A 387 -3.47 -24.68 -18.81
CA THR A 387 -2.83 -26.00 -19.05
C THR A 387 -3.20 -26.61 -20.39
N ILE A 388 -4.39 -26.31 -20.90
CA ILE A 388 -4.90 -26.85 -22.15
C ILE A 388 -5.25 -25.67 -23.07
N VAL A 389 -4.76 -25.75 -24.30
CA VAL A 389 -5.17 -24.84 -25.37
C VAL A 389 -6.20 -25.56 -26.21
N HIS A 390 -7.31 -24.88 -26.48
CA HIS A 390 -8.34 -25.30 -27.40
C HIS A 390 -8.28 -24.45 -28.67
N GLU A 391 -8.68 -25.00 -29.81
CA GLU A 391 -8.80 -24.28 -31.08
C GLU A 391 -9.89 -24.90 -31.95
N CYS A 392 -10.70 -24.07 -32.61
CA CYS A 392 -11.67 -24.54 -33.60
C CYS A 392 -11.00 -24.77 -34.96
N GLN A 393 -10.97 -26.02 -35.43
CA GLN A 393 -10.49 -26.39 -36.76
C GLN A 393 -11.61 -27.13 -37.51
N ASN A 394 -12.02 -26.59 -38.68
CA ASN A 394 -13.10 -27.14 -39.52
C ASN A 394 -14.41 -27.39 -38.74
N GLY A 395 -14.83 -26.45 -37.90
CA GLY A 395 -16.05 -26.53 -37.10
C GLY A 395 -15.96 -27.48 -35.89
N SER A 396 -14.81 -28.11 -35.64
CA SER A 396 -14.59 -29.01 -34.50
C SER A 396 -13.58 -28.44 -33.51
N MET A 397 -13.82 -28.64 -32.21
CA MET A 397 -12.89 -28.25 -31.14
C MET A 397 -11.73 -29.25 -31.03
N TRP A 398 -10.50 -28.77 -31.19
CA TRP A 398 -9.26 -29.49 -30.93
C TRP A 398 -8.61 -29.01 -29.65
N SER A 399 -7.93 -29.90 -28.93
CA SER A 399 -7.30 -29.57 -27.65
C SER A 399 -5.90 -30.15 -27.55
N TYR A 400 -4.96 -29.42 -26.97
CA TYR A 400 -3.61 -29.92 -26.69
C TYR A 400 -3.05 -29.33 -25.39
N TYR A 401 -2.17 -30.10 -24.73
CA TYR A 401 -1.57 -29.73 -23.46
C TYR A 401 -0.39 -28.77 -23.66
N LYS A 402 -0.45 -27.59 -23.01
CA LYS A 402 0.57 -26.54 -23.07
C LYS A 402 0.53 -25.69 -21.78
N PRO A 403 1.13 -26.15 -20.67
CA PRO A 403 1.19 -25.40 -19.42
C PRO A 403 2.14 -24.20 -19.50
N CYS A 404 2.01 -23.26 -18.56
CA CYS A 404 2.98 -22.19 -18.37
C CYS A 404 4.37 -22.75 -17.99
N SER A 405 5.40 -21.91 -18.16
CA SER A 405 6.75 -22.18 -17.65
C SER A 405 6.74 -22.46 -16.14
N ASP A 406 7.75 -23.17 -15.63
CA ASP A 406 7.95 -23.35 -14.17
C ASP A 406 8.17 -22.02 -13.42
N TYR A 407 8.55 -20.96 -14.14
CA TYR A 407 8.70 -19.58 -13.67
C TYR A 407 7.65 -18.64 -14.29
N GLY A 408 6.48 -19.18 -14.61
CA GLY A 408 5.36 -18.45 -15.20
C GLY A 408 4.05 -18.78 -14.50
N SER A 409 3.27 -17.75 -14.25
CA SER A 409 1.95 -17.85 -13.63
C SER A 409 0.85 -17.61 -14.66
N CYS A 410 -0.26 -18.34 -14.49
CA CYS A 410 -1.46 -18.14 -15.29
C CYS A 410 -2.24 -16.93 -14.75
N VAL A 411 -2.43 -15.91 -15.58
CA VAL A 411 -3.06 -14.65 -15.19
C VAL A 411 -4.13 -14.26 -16.22
N ILE A 412 -5.03 -13.36 -15.82
CA ILE A 412 -5.91 -12.67 -16.75
C ILE A 412 -5.18 -11.41 -17.21
N ASN A 413 -4.91 -11.30 -18.51
CA ASN A 413 -4.40 -10.06 -19.11
C ASN A 413 -5.40 -9.59 -20.15
N SER A 414 -5.84 -8.34 -20.04
CA SER A 414 -6.72 -7.73 -21.03
C SER A 414 -7.95 -8.60 -21.32
N VAL A 415 -8.54 -9.17 -20.26
CA VAL A 415 -9.69 -10.09 -20.21
C VAL A 415 -9.52 -11.49 -20.83
N ASP A 416 -8.33 -11.85 -21.27
CA ASP A 416 -8.01 -13.21 -21.74
C ASP A 416 -7.08 -13.92 -20.74
N MET A 417 -7.23 -15.24 -20.60
CA MET A 417 -6.26 -16.05 -19.85
C MET A 417 -4.95 -16.11 -20.64
N GLN A 418 -3.81 -15.92 -19.96
CA GLN A 418 -2.49 -16.09 -20.54
C GLN A 418 -1.43 -16.42 -19.49
N CYS A 419 -0.35 -17.06 -19.91
CA CYS A 419 0.84 -17.22 -19.08
C CYS A 419 1.61 -15.89 -19.04
N GLN A 420 2.07 -15.50 -17.86
CA GLN A 420 2.96 -14.37 -17.64
C GLN A 420 4.16 -14.83 -16.83
N CYS A 421 5.38 -14.42 -17.20
CA CYS A 421 6.55 -14.73 -16.40
C CYS A 421 6.47 -14.10 -15.01
N ASP A 422 6.92 -14.85 -14.01
CA ASP A 422 7.00 -14.38 -12.64
C ASP A 422 7.96 -13.20 -12.51
N LYS A 423 7.83 -12.43 -11.42
CA LYS A 423 8.72 -11.30 -11.15
C LYS A 423 10.18 -11.77 -11.11
N GLY A 424 11.07 -11.03 -11.77
CA GLY A 424 12.49 -11.41 -11.93
C GLY A 424 12.77 -12.27 -13.16
N PHE A 425 11.75 -12.61 -13.96
CA PHE A 425 11.89 -13.33 -15.21
C PHE A 425 11.31 -12.53 -16.38
N ARG A 426 11.81 -12.80 -17.59
CA ARG A 426 11.29 -12.24 -18.86
C ARG A 426 10.98 -13.34 -19.86
N GLY A 427 10.00 -13.09 -20.73
CA GLY A 427 9.60 -14.05 -21.76
C GLY A 427 8.12 -13.92 -22.16
N ASP A 428 7.58 -14.97 -22.77
CA ASP A 428 6.19 -15.05 -23.24
C ASP A 428 5.26 -15.81 -22.25
N GLY A 429 5.74 -16.09 -21.04
CA GLY A 429 5.03 -16.88 -20.02
C GLY A 429 5.15 -18.41 -20.21
N TYR A 430 5.46 -18.88 -21.41
CA TYR A 430 5.74 -20.29 -21.70
C TYR A 430 7.25 -20.59 -21.66
N ASN A 431 8.07 -19.60 -21.99
CA ASN A 431 9.52 -19.63 -21.91
C ASN A 431 9.97 -18.42 -21.09
N CYS A 432 10.23 -18.63 -19.80
CA CYS A 432 10.67 -17.59 -18.90
C CYS A 432 12.16 -17.75 -18.58
N THR A 433 12.93 -16.72 -18.87
CA THR A 433 14.36 -16.66 -18.58
C THR A 433 14.63 -15.67 -17.46
N ASP A 434 15.50 -16.06 -16.55
CA ASP A 434 15.98 -15.22 -15.45
C ASP A 434 16.52 -13.88 -15.95
N ILE A 435 16.16 -12.79 -15.26
CA ILE A 435 16.73 -11.47 -15.47
C ILE A 435 17.99 -11.41 -14.63
N ASN A 436 19.13 -11.08 -15.24
CA ASN A 436 20.36 -10.95 -14.48
C ASN A 436 20.54 -9.48 -14.07
N GLU A 437 20.01 -9.11 -12.90
CA GLU A 437 20.06 -7.72 -12.44
C GLU A 437 21.50 -7.22 -12.24
N CYS A 438 22.44 -8.12 -11.92
CA CYS A 438 23.85 -7.76 -11.79
C CYS A 438 24.50 -7.30 -13.10
N VAL A 439 24.01 -7.79 -14.24
CA VAL A 439 24.48 -7.39 -15.58
C VAL A 439 23.66 -6.22 -16.11
N GLU A 440 22.34 -6.26 -15.92
CA GLU A 440 21.41 -5.28 -16.48
C GLU A 440 21.37 -3.97 -15.70
N THR A 441 21.71 -4.00 -14.40
CA THR A 441 21.81 -2.82 -13.53
C THR A 441 23.21 -2.74 -12.90
N PRO A 442 24.22 -2.26 -13.63
CA PRO A 442 25.56 -2.09 -13.08
C PRO A 442 25.56 -1.17 -11.85
N GLY A 443 26.24 -1.61 -10.78
CA GLY A 443 26.35 -0.83 -9.54
C GLY A 443 25.15 -0.96 -8.58
N ILE A 444 24.25 -1.93 -8.81
CA ILE A 444 23.11 -2.19 -7.92
C ILE A 444 23.53 -2.47 -6.46
N CYS A 445 24.69 -3.11 -6.28
CA CYS A 445 25.36 -3.31 -5.01
C CYS A 445 26.45 -2.25 -4.84
N ASN A 446 26.10 -1.10 -4.24
CA ASN A 446 27.00 0.07 -4.18
C ASN A 446 28.37 -0.29 -3.61
N HIS A 447 28.39 -0.73 -2.34
CA HIS A 447 29.57 -1.18 -1.61
C HIS A 447 29.52 -2.70 -1.41
N GLY A 448 29.38 -3.45 -2.50
CA GLY A 448 29.31 -4.91 -2.45
C GLY A 448 29.45 -5.58 -3.80
N GLN A 449 29.59 -6.91 -3.77
CA GLN A 449 29.58 -7.74 -4.98
C GLN A 449 28.16 -8.24 -5.25
N CYS A 450 27.69 -8.07 -6.48
CA CYS A 450 26.38 -8.57 -6.89
C CYS A 450 26.44 -10.05 -7.25
N VAL A 451 25.52 -10.83 -6.71
CA VAL A 451 25.37 -12.26 -6.99
C VAL A 451 23.96 -12.51 -7.51
N ASN A 452 23.88 -12.91 -8.78
CA ASN A 452 22.62 -13.23 -9.43
C ASN A 452 22.02 -14.54 -8.90
N THR A 453 20.71 -14.59 -8.75
CA THR A 453 19.96 -15.76 -8.29
C THR A 453 18.70 -15.93 -9.15
N PRO A 454 18.14 -17.14 -9.32
CA PRO A 454 16.91 -17.28 -10.11
C PRO A 454 15.76 -16.41 -9.57
N GLY A 455 15.30 -15.46 -10.37
CA GLY A 455 14.23 -14.50 -10.08
C GLY A 455 14.65 -13.29 -9.24
N SER A 456 15.94 -13.12 -8.91
CA SER A 456 16.42 -12.02 -8.07
C SER A 456 17.94 -11.88 -8.02
N TYR A 457 18.45 -11.04 -7.12
CA TYR A 457 19.87 -10.95 -6.81
C TYR A 457 20.06 -10.72 -5.31
N HIS A 458 21.28 -10.92 -4.82
CA HIS A 458 21.71 -10.41 -3.53
C HIS A 458 23.07 -9.75 -3.63
N CYS A 459 23.36 -8.88 -2.66
CA CYS A 459 24.63 -8.19 -2.57
C CYS A 459 25.45 -8.74 -1.39
N ASP A 460 26.65 -9.21 -1.69
CA ASP A 460 27.67 -9.49 -0.68
C ASP A 460 28.36 -8.17 -0.32
N CYS A 461 27.93 -7.55 0.78
CA CYS A 461 28.42 -6.23 1.18
C CYS A 461 29.87 -6.27 1.69
N GLU A 462 30.61 -5.21 1.35
CA GLU A 462 31.91 -4.92 1.93
C GLU A 462 31.80 -4.66 3.45
N ASP A 463 32.93 -4.76 4.15
CA ASP A 463 32.99 -4.51 5.59
C ASP A 463 32.36 -3.16 5.96
N PHE A 464 31.55 -3.17 7.03
CA PHE A 464 30.81 -2.02 7.54
C PHE A 464 29.68 -1.50 6.64
N TRP A 465 29.33 -2.18 5.55
CA TRP A 465 28.14 -1.88 4.75
C TRP A 465 27.05 -2.94 4.93
N VAL A 466 25.80 -2.50 4.97
CA VAL A 466 24.61 -3.33 5.16
C VAL A 466 23.43 -2.83 4.31
N GLY A 467 22.34 -3.59 4.32
CA GLY A 467 21.15 -3.35 3.50
C GLY A 467 21.20 -4.15 2.21
N ASP A 468 20.03 -4.35 1.58
CA ASP A 468 19.88 -5.22 0.41
C ASP A 468 20.81 -4.84 -0.75
N ASN A 469 21.14 -3.54 -0.86
CA ASN A 469 21.99 -2.96 -1.91
C ASN A 469 23.30 -2.35 -1.37
N CYS A 470 23.71 -2.73 -0.15
CA CYS A 470 24.93 -2.25 0.51
C CYS A 470 25.06 -0.72 0.53
N ASN A 471 23.95 -0.05 0.85
CA ASN A 471 23.83 1.41 0.83
C ASN A 471 23.82 2.05 2.23
N ALA A 472 23.80 1.24 3.29
CA ALA A 472 23.83 1.72 4.66
C ALA A 472 25.18 1.43 5.33
N TYR A 473 25.85 2.48 5.81
CA TYR A 473 27.11 2.36 6.53
C TYR A 473 26.87 2.10 8.03
N LYS A 474 27.60 1.12 8.59
CA LYS A 474 27.46 0.59 9.94
C LYS A 474 28.85 0.40 10.60
N PRO A 475 29.50 1.47 11.08
CA PRO A 475 30.88 1.43 11.56
C PRO A 475 31.05 0.68 12.89
N ARG A 476 32.29 0.29 13.23
CA ARG A 476 32.68 -0.30 14.54
C ARG A 476 33.94 0.36 15.13
N ARG A 477 34.08 1.67 15.08
CA ARG A 477 35.37 2.35 15.38
C ARG A 477 35.63 2.53 16.88
N HIS A 478 34.58 2.54 17.71
CA HIS A 478 34.64 2.70 19.18
C HIS A 478 33.31 2.24 19.80
N CYS A 479 33.22 2.22 21.13
CA CYS A 479 32.03 1.75 21.86
C CYS A 479 30.74 2.49 21.50
N ALA A 480 30.82 3.78 21.17
CA ALA A 480 29.68 4.55 20.71
C ALA A 480 29.06 4.01 19.40
N ASP A 481 29.88 3.53 18.45
CA ASP A 481 29.39 2.91 17.22
C ASP A 481 28.68 1.58 17.55
N LEU A 482 29.25 0.79 18.46
CA LEU A 482 28.64 -0.46 18.93
C LEU A 482 27.27 -0.23 19.57
N TYR A 483 27.14 0.86 20.31
CA TYR A 483 25.87 1.27 20.89
C TYR A 483 24.88 1.72 19.79
N VAL A 484 25.24 2.69 18.97
CA VAL A 484 24.29 3.29 18.00
C VAL A 484 23.90 2.30 16.92
N TYR A 485 24.86 1.55 16.38
CA TYR A 485 24.66 0.76 15.17
C TYR A 485 24.49 -0.73 15.41
N TRP A 486 25.13 -1.28 16.45
CA TRP A 486 25.20 -2.73 16.68
C TRP A 486 24.32 -3.23 17.82
N ASP A 487 23.51 -2.34 18.40
CA ASP A 487 22.57 -2.62 19.50
C ASP A 487 23.24 -3.28 20.73
N ILE A 488 24.54 -3.03 20.93
CA ILE A 488 25.26 -3.54 22.11
C ILE A 488 24.97 -2.60 23.28
N ARG A 489 24.27 -3.11 24.29
CA ARG A 489 23.79 -2.35 25.47
C ARG A 489 24.43 -2.75 26.79
N ALA A 490 25.12 -3.89 26.84
CA ALA A 490 25.75 -4.38 28.05
C ALA A 490 27.17 -3.81 28.20
N ASN A 491 27.56 -3.48 29.43
CA ASN A 491 28.95 -3.15 29.75
C ASN A 491 29.83 -4.39 29.53
N GLY A 492 31.05 -4.20 29.03
CA GLY A 492 31.99 -5.31 28.89
C GLY A 492 33.06 -5.08 27.84
N VAL A 493 33.94 -6.07 27.71
CA VAL A 493 34.97 -6.09 26.66
C VAL A 493 34.31 -6.40 25.33
N ASN A 494 34.50 -5.52 24.35
CA ASN A 494 34.05 -5.67 22.98
C ASN A 494 35.20 -5.35 22.03
N TYR A 495 35.13 -5.87 20.81
CA TYR A 495 36.10 -5.51 19.77
C TYR A 495 35.58 -4.37 18.90
N ILE A 496 36.50 -3.53 18.45
CA ILE A 496 36.30 -2.42 17.53
C ILE A 496 37.30 -2.53 16.38
N ASN A 497 37.02 -1.90 15.25
CA ASN A 497 37.85 -1.85 14.04
C ASN A 497 38.21 -0.40 13.73
N PRO A 498 39.25 0.16 14.39
CA PRO A 498 39.61 1.56 14.20
C PRO A 498 40.11 1.84 12.77
N PRO A 499 39.76 2.99 12.16
CA PRO A 499 40.06 3.31 10.76
C PRO A 499 41.50 3.82 10.54
N PHE A 500 42.33 3.76 11.56
CA PHE A 500 43.70 4.26 11.59
C PHE A 500 44.68 3.15 12.00
N ALA A 501 45.95 3.31 11.63
CA ALA A 501 46.98 2.35 11.98
C ALA A 501 47.54 2.63 13.38
N LEU A 502 47.93 1.58 14.09
CA LEU A 502 48.61 1.66 15.39
C LEU A 502 49.95 0.93 15.32
N PRO A 503 50.86 1.11 16.29
CA PRO A 503 52.08 0.31 16.36
C PRO A 503 51.73 -1.18 16.33
N ASN A 504 52.19 -1.88 15.29
CA ASN A 504 51.92 -3.30 15.02
C ASN A 504 50.47 -3.67 14.68
N ARG A 505 49.62 -2.71 14.28
CA ARG A 505 48.24 -3.00 13.84
C ARG A 505 47.84 -2.19 12.60
N THR A 506 47.31 -2.86 11.59
CA THR A 506 46.85 -2.20 10.36
C THR A 506 45.50 -1.52 10.57
N LYS A 507 45.12 -0.62 9.65
CA LYS A 507 43.78 0.00 9.63
C LYS A 507 42.71 -1.09 9.63
N PHE A 508 41.61 -0.85 10.34
CA PHE A 508 40.45 -1.72 10.52
C PHE A 508 40.72 -3.09 11.18
N GLN A 509 41.94 -3.34 11.67
CA GLN A 509 42.25 -4.57 12.40
C GLN A 509 41.59 -4.59 13.80
N ALA A 510 40.79 -5.62 14.09
CA ALA A 510 39.95 -5.73 15.28
C ALA A 510 40.71 -5.68 16.61
N MET A 511 40.42 -4.71 17.48
CA MET A 511 41.05 -4.43 18.79
C MET A 511 40.03 -4.50 19.92
N ASP A 512 40.38 -5.11 21.04
CA ASP A 512 39.52 -5.12 22.22
C ASP A 512 39.56 -3.79 22.98
N VAL A 513 38.40 -3.36 23.44
CA VAL A 513 38.20 -2.22 24.35
C VAL A 513 37.12 -2.55 25.37
N PHE A 514 37.16 -1.91 26.53
CA PHE A 514 36.08 -2.01 27.50
C PHE A 514 35.05 -0.92 27.22
N CYS A 515 33.80 -1.31 27.03
CA CYS A 515 32.71 -0.40 26.76
C CYS A 515 31.81 -0.25 27.98
N ASP A 516 31.58 1.00 28.40
CA ASP A 516 30.47 1.35 29.28
C ASP A 516 29.30 1.82 28.41
N MET A 517 28.26 1.01 28.39
CA MET A 517 27.03 1.17 27.64
C MET A 517 25.88 1.69 28.51
N THR A 518 26.12 1.93 29.80
CA THR A 518 25.06 2.26 30.78
C THR A 518 25.17 3.66 31.35
N THR A 519 26.38 4.13 31.67
CA THR A 519 26.57 5.43 32.31
C THR A 519 26.24 6.57 31.35
N ASN A 520 25.37 7.49 31.76
CA ASN A 520 25.02 8.71 31.02
C ASN A 520 24.65 8.44 29.54
N GLY A 521 23.88 7.39 29.28
CA GLY A 521 23.44 7.02 27.93
C GLY A 521 24.40 6.13 27.13
N GLY A 522 25.51 5.68 27.75
CA GLY A 522 26.40 4.67 27.18
C GLY A 522 27.33 5.15 26.08
N GLY A 523 27.96 4.20 25.39
CA GLY A 523 28.87 4.44 24.26
C GLY A 523 30.27 4.90 24.66
N TYR A 524 30.65 4.76 25.92
CA TYR A 524 31.95 5.16 26.43
C TYR A 524 33.00 4.07 26.24
N THR A 525 34.18 4.46 25.75
CA THR A 525 35.36 3.60 25.63
C THR A 525 36.27 3.88 26.82
N LEU A 526 36.59 2.87 27.62
CA LEU A 526 37.50 3.01 28.78
C LEU A 526 38.89 3.38 28.28
N MET A 527 39.39 4.54 28.68
CA MET A 527 40.73 5.02 28.35
C MET A 527 41.75 4.63 29.40
N SER A 528 41.40 4.82 30.66
CA SER A 528 42.26 4.48 31.78
C SER A 528 41.40 4.15 32.98
N SER A 529 41.74 3.12 33.74
CA SER A 529 41.26 3.02 35.11
C SER A 529 42.30 2.31 35.96
N ASP A 530 42.47 2.83 37.17
CA ASP A 530 43.35 2.25 38.16
C ASP A 530 42.66 2.27 39.53
N THR A 531 42.71 1.14 40.20
CA THR A 531 42.25 0.93 41.58
C THR A 531 43.41 0.65 42.54
N LYS A 532 44.64 0.54 42.01
CA LYS A 532 45.87 0.19 42.74
C LYS A 532 47.08 0.93 42.12
N ASP A 533 48.15 0.25 41.75
CA ASP A 533 49.41 0.82 41.30
C ASP A 533 49.73 0.46 39.83
N LEU A 534 48.73 0.08 39.02
CA LEU A 534 48.93 -0.38 37.64
C LEU A 534 49.75 0.62 36.81
N ASN A 535 49.43 1.90 36.96
CA ASN A 535 50.07 2.98 36.22
C ASN A 535 51.47 3.33 36.75
N SER A 536 51.95 2.68 37.79
CA SER A 536 53.24 2.98 38.40
C SER A 536 54.37 2.17 37.75
N ASN A 537 55.58 2.73 37.77
CA ASN A 537 56.81 2.06 37.31
C ASN A 537 56.72 1.49 35.88
N LYS A 538 56.17 2.28 34.95
CA LYS A 538 56.12 1.99 33.51
C LYS A 538 56.99 2.97 32.73
N THR A 539 57.60 2.49 31.66
CA THR A 539 58.39 3.26 30.69
C THR A 539 57.48 4.09 29.78
N PHE A 540 58.05 5.11 29.15
CA PHE A 540 57.33 5.92 28.16
C PHE A 540 56.80 5.08 27.00
N GLN A 541 57.56 4.06 26.56
CA GLN A 541 57.15 3.18 25.49
C GLN A 541 55.97 2.28 25.87
N GLU A 542 55.91 1.79 27.11
CA GLU A 542 54.74 1.05 27.62
C GLU A 542 53.50 1.94 27.66
N TYR A 543 53.66 3.22 28.01
CA TYR A 543 52.58 4.21 27.94
C TYR A 543 52.11 4.51 26.52
N ILE A 544 53.00 4.48 25.53
CA ILE A 544 52.64 4.58 24.11
C ILE A 544 51.80 3.37 23.68
N ASN A 545 52.23 2.17 24.06
CA ASN A 545 51.63 0.91 23.61
C ASN A 545 50.33 0.53 24.34
N GLY A 546 50.19 0.92 25.61
CA GLY A 546 49.11 0.45 26.47
C GLY A 546 49.49 -0.80 27.29
N PHE A 547 48.79 -1.01 28.41
CA PHE A 547 49.00 -2.13 29.33
C PHE A 547 47.76 -2.37 30.21
N GLY A 548 47.75 -3.49 30.94
CA GLY A 548 46.68 -3.87 31.87
C GLY A 548 45.68 -4.87 31.27
N THR A 549 44.54 -5.04 31.94
CA THR A 549 43.50 -6.02 31.61
C THR A 549 42.14 -5.35 31.51
N LEU A 550 41.54 -5.36 30.31
CA LEU A 550 40.23 -4.76 30.04
C LEU A 550 39.11 -5.39 30.88
N ALA A 551 39.08 -6.72 31.01
CA ALA A 551 38.05 -7.43 31.78
C ALA A 551 38.06 -7.07 33.28
N ALA A 552 39.23 -6.73 33.82
CA ALA A 552 39.39 -6.28 35.21
C ALA A 552 39.16 -4.77 35.38
N GLN A 553 38.88 -4.04 34.28
CA GLN A 553 38.80 -2.57 34.24
C GLN A 553 40.02 -1.90 34.91
N SER A 554 41.19 -2.51 34.74
CA SER A 554 42.47 -1.99 35.22
C SER A 554 43.38 -1.92 34.01
N VAL A 555 43.34 -0.80 33.29
CA VAL A 555 43.90 -0.67 31.94
C VAL A 555 44.39 0.74 31.68
N TRP A 556 45.41 0.84 30.82
CA TRP A 556 45.80 2.04 30.07
C TRP A 556 45.79 1.69 28.58
N ILE A 557 44.93 2.31 27.78
CA ILE A 557 44.73 1.87 26.37
C ILE A 557 45.84 2.31 25.41
N GLY A 558 46.81 3.11 25.86
CA GLY A 558 47.97 3.54 25.07
C GLY A 558 47.83 4.93 24.46
N LEU A 559 48.88 5.76 24.58
CA LEU A 559 48.89 7.16 24.12
C LEU A 559 48.68 7.27 22.61
N GLU A 560 49.26 6.37 21.82
CA GLU A 560 49.09 6.42 20.37
C GLU A 560 47.65 6.12 19.98
N PHE A 561 47.01 5.16 20.67
CA PHE A 561 45.61 4.85 20.41
C PHE A 561 44.69 6.00 20.82
N ILE A 562 44.92 6.62 21.97
CA ILE A 562 44.17 7.81 22.43
C ILE A 562 44.37 8.98 21.45
N HIS A 563 45.61 9.22 21.00
CA HIS A 563 45.92 10.23 20.00
C HIS A 563 45.12 10.00 18.72
N GLN A 564 45.20 8.80 18.13
CA GLN A 564 44.50 8.50 16.90
C GLN A 564 42.97 8.59 17.05
N MET A 565 42.41 8.12 18.17
CA MET A 565 40.98 8.26 18.46
C MET A 565 40.51 9.72 18.52
N THR A 566 41.30 10.57 19.17
CA THR A 566 40.97 12.00 19.36
C THR A 566 41.31 12.86 18.14
N PHE A 567 42.24 12.41 17.29
CA PHE A 567 42.57 13.03 16.02
C PHE A 567 41.56 12.66 14.93
N TYR A 568 41.16 11.40 14.84
CA TYR A 568 40.21 10.92 13.83
C TYR A 568 38.84 11.60 13.95
N GLN A 569 38.39 11.82 15.18
CA GLN A 569 37.16 12.57 15.44
C GLN A 569 37.20 13.20 16.84
N PRO A 570 36.51 14.33 17.05
CA PRO A 570 36.44 14.97 18.36
C PRO A 570 35.87 14.03 19.44
N GLN A 571 36.54 13.97 20.59
CA GLN A 571 36.09 13.19 21.75
C GLN A 571 35.72 14.10 22.92
N THR A 572 34.71 13.68 23.66
CA THR A 572 34.47 14.07 25.05
C THR A 572 35.30 13.18 25.97
N LEU A 573 35.77 13.73 27.09
CA LEU A 573 36.42 12.97 28.15
C LEU A 573 35.57 13.03 29.40
N ARG A 574 35.15 11.87 29.91
CA ARG A 574 34.51 11.75 31.22
C ARG A 574 35.50 11.18 32.22
N LEU A 575 35.58 11.85 33.36
CA LEU A 575 36.34 11.43 34.53
C LEU A 575 35.35 11.01 35.61
N ASN A 576 35.47 9.78 36.11
CA ASN A 576 34.81 9.38 37.35
C ASN A 576 35.89 9.22 38.42
N LEU A 577 35.66 9.84 39.58
CA LEU A 577 36.60 9.92 40.69
C LEU A 577 35.94 9.36 41.94
N HIS A 578 36.68 8.54 42.67
CA HIS A 578 36.31 8.08 44.00
C HIS A 578 37.27 8.71 45.01
N ARG A 579 36.74 9.58 45.87
CA ARG A 579 37.52 10.29 46.90
C ARG A 579 37.33 9.58 48.24
N CYS A 580 38.43 9.14 48.86
CA CYS A 580 38.37 8.58 50.21
C CYS A 580 38.05 9.67 51.25
N ALA A 581 37.43 9.27 52.38
CA ALA A 581 37.23 10.16 53.52
C ALA A 581 38.56 10.72 54.05
N SER A 582 38.64 12.04 54.26
CA SER A 582 39.86 12.73 54.70
C SER A 582 39.51 14.05 55.41
N ASN A 583 40.24 14.40 56.47
CA ASN A 583 40.11 15.69 57.19
C ASN A 583 38.65 16.05 57.58
N GLY A 584 37.89 15.07 58.06
CA GLY A 584 36.48 15.26 58.47
C GLY A 584 35.48 15.31 57.31
N ARG A 585 35.91 15.16 56.05
CA ARG A 585 35.03 15.02 54.88
C ARG A 585 34.69 13.55 54.63
N PRO A 586 33.43 13.23 54.28
CA PRO A 586 33.04 11.86 53.94
C PRO A 586 33.63 11.41 52.60
N GLU A 587 33.64 10.10 52.39
CA GLU A 587 33.90 9.48 51.10
C GLU A 587 32.88 9.97 50.06
N LEU A 588 33.33 10.21 48.83
CA LEU A 588 32.51 10.83 47.79
C LEU A 588 32.89 10.36 46.40
N ASP A 589 31.89 9.84 45.66
CA ASP A 589 31.97 9.58 44.23
C ASP A 589 31.55 10.81 43.44
N THR A 590 32.38 11.20 42.49
CA THR A 590 32.14 12.40 41.67
C THR A 590 32.53 12.19 40.22
N TYR A 591 32.07 13.09 39.35
CA TYR A 591 32.46 13.07 37.95
C TYR A 591 32.60 14.47 37.35
N CYS A 592 33.43 14.54 36.30
CA CYS A 592 33.76 15.74 35.53
C CYS A 592 33.84 15.34 34.05
N THR A 593 33.01 15.94 33.19
CA THR A 593 32.95 15.66 31.75
C THR A 593 33.41 16.87 30.96
N TYR A 594 34.53 16.73 30.26
CA TYR A 594 35.05 17.72 29.32
C TYR A 594 34.36 17.56 27.96
N PRO A 595 33.70 18.62 27.44
CA PRO A 595 33.03 18.57 26.14
C PRO A 595 33.98 18.28 24.99
N THR A 596 35.22 18.76 25.07
CA THR A 596 36.26 18.52 24.06
C THR A 596 37.56 18.09 24.73
N PHE A 597 38.13 17.00 24.23
CA PHE A 597 39.39 16.43 24.67
C PHE A 597 40.16 15.87 23.49
N SER A 598 41.45 16.19 23.42
CA SER A 598 42.36 15.53 22.50
C SER A 598 43.75 15.37 23.08
N VAL A 599 44.47 14.39 22.55
CA VAL A 599 45.88 14.15 22.82
C VAL A 599 46.63 14.36 21.52
N LEU A 600 47.66 15.19 21.55
CA LEU A 600 48.50 15.47 20.39
C LEU A 600 49.49 14.31 20.12
N ASN A 601 50.30 14.42 19.07
CA ASN A 601 51.20 13.34 18.66
C ASN A 601 52.54 13.31 19.45
N SER A 602 53.38 12.34 19.12
CA SER A 602 54.70 12.14 19.72
C SER A 602 55.65 13.34 19.61
N THR A 603 55.59 14.16 18.55
CA THR A 603 56.40 15.38 18.40
C THR A 603 56.13 16.40 19.50
N THR A 604 54.88 16.44 19.98
CA THR A 604 54.48 17.27 21.12
C THR A 604 54.59 16.56 22.46
N GLN A 605 55.14 15.34 22.47
CA GLN A 605 55.17 14.46 23.65
C GLN A 605 53.77 14.20 24.21
N TYR A 606 52.80 13.96 23.32
CA TYR A 606 51.41 13.65 23.65
C TYR A 606 50.76 14.66 24.61
N SER A 607 50.97 15.96 24.36
CA SER A 607 50.29 17.02 25.12
C SER A 607 48.77 16.90 25.07
N VAL A 608 48.11 17.16 26.20
CA VAL A 608 46.64 17.23 26.28
C VAL A 608 46.13 18.56 25.79
N VAL A 609 44.97 18.56 25.15
CA VAL A 609 44.23 19.76 24.77
C VAL A 609 42.80 19.66 25.30
N ILE A 610 42.45 20.61 26.16
CA ILE A 610 41.11 20.82 26.71
C ILE A 610 40.82 22.32 26.52
N ARG A 611 39.71 22.65 25.86
CA ARG A 611 39.36 24.04 25.51
C ARG A 611 38.22 24.61 26.33
N GLU A 612 37.49 23.74 27.01
CA GLU A 612 36.27 24.06 27.73
C GLU A 612 36.34 23.51 29.15
N SER A 613 35.71 24.20 30.10
CA SER A 613 35.57 23.69 31.46
C SER A 613 34.71 22.43 31.47
N CYS A 614 34.94 21.55 32.45
CA CYS A 614 34.09 20.37 32.57
C CYS A 614 32.75 20.69 33.19
N THR A 615 31.81 19.78 33.00
CA THR A 615 30.49 19.77 33.64
C THR A 615 30.34 18.51 34.49
N GLY A 616 29.61 18.59 35.60
CA GLY A 616 29.38 17.44 36.50
C GLY A 616 29.32 17.86 37.95
N THR A 617 29.34 16.88 38.87
CA THR A 617 29.33 17.13 40.31
C THR A 617 30.59 17.85 40.81
N GLU A 618 31.64 17.83 39.99
CA GLU A 618 32.91 18.52 40.22
C GLU A 618 32.93 19.96 39.73
N ALA A 619 31.95 20.40 38.92
CA ALA A 619 32.01 21.66 38.20
C ALA A 619 31.58 22.91 39.01
N ASP A 620 31.42 22.81 40.34
CA ASP A 620 30.84 23.90 41.15
C ASP A 620 31.81 25.05 41.46
N GLY A 621 31.30 26.28 41.46
CA GLY A 621 32.08 27.53 41.51
C GLY A 621 32.64 27.91 42.89
N HIS A 622 32.43 27.09 43.92
CA HIS A 622 32.92 27.36 45.29
C HIS A 622 34.41 27.01 45.49
N TYR A 623 34.99 26.23 44.59
CA TYR A 623 36.38 25.80 44.66
C TYR A 623 37.06 26.12 43.33
N TYR A 624 37.95 27.12 43.33
CA TYR A 624 38.74 27.56 42.16
C TYR A 624 39.69 26.47 41.58
N GLN A 625 39.54 25.19 41.95
CA GLN A 625 40.50 24.12 41.68
C GLN A 625 39.92 22.75 41.27
N ASP A 626 38.60 22.57 41.12
CA ASP A 626 38.01 21.22 41.02
C ASP A 626 37.78 20.75 39.58
N GLY A 627 38.90 20.59 38.86
CA GLY A 627 38.96 20.03 37.51
C GLY A 627 40.38 19.54 37.18
N TRP A 628 40.49 18.67 36.16
CA TRP A 628 41.77 18.13 35.69
C TRP A 628 42.58 19.21 34.97
N ALA A 629 41.90 20.10 34.26
CA ALA A 629 42.50 21.18 33.52
C ALA A 629 42.73 22.41 34.40
N ARG A 630 43.98 22.61 34.83
CA ARG A 630 44.43 23.71 35.70
C ARG A 630 45.37 24.70 35.01
N TRP A 631 45.29 24.82 33.69
CA TRP A 631 46.08 25.75 32.88
C TRP A 631 45.16 26.65 32.04
N ASP A 632 45.72 27.65 31.35
CA ASP A 632 44.97 28.46 30.37
C ASP A 632 44.43 27.58 29.24
N LEU A 633 43.12 27.31 29.24
CA LEU A 633 42.44 26.45 28.25
C LEU A 633 42.56 26.97 26.81
N SER A 634 42.95 28.24 26.61
CA SER A 634 43.30 28.77 25.29
C SER A 634 44.63 28.23 24.75
N GLN A 635 45.44 27.59 25.59
CA GLN A 635 46.73 27.00 25.24
C GLN A 635 46.69 25.46 25.28
N ASN A 636 47.68 24.85 24.62
CA ASN A 636 47.91 23.41 24.78
C ASN A 636 48.35 23.12 26.22
N GLY A 637 47.83 22.04 26.78
CA GLY A 637 48.14 21.58 28.11
C GLY A 637 49.51 20.90 28.21
N PRO A 638 49.84 20.39 29.40
CA PRO A 638 51.13 19.82 29.66
C PRO A 638 51.43 18.58 28.82
N LYS A 639 52.73 18.35 28.61
CA LYS A 639 53.27 17.16 27.93
C LYS A 639 53.12 15.93 28.83
N PHE A 640 53.01 14.74 28.22
CA PHE A 640 53.02 13.50 29.00
C PHE A 640 54.43 13.23 29.52
N SER A 641 54.55 12.85 30.79
CA SER A 641 55.84 12.59 31.41
C SER A 641 55.87 11.29 32.22
N THR A 642 57.05 10.67 32.21
CA THR A 642 57.38 9.43 32.91
C THR A 642 58.79 9.52 33.50
N TRP A 643 59.13 8.60 34.40
CA TRP A 643 60.39 8.64 35.13
C TRP A 643 61.60 8.46 34.20
N ASP A 644 61.48 7.69 33.12
CA ASP A 644 62.53 7.45 32.13
C ASP A 644 62.66 8.62 31.13
N LEU A 645 61.54 9.25 30.75
CA LEU A 645 61.55 10.38 29.80
C LEU A 645 62.07 11.69 30.42
N GLU A 646 61.69 12.01 31.64
CA GLU A 646 62.13 13.25 32.32
C GLU A 646 63.63 13.19 32.68
N VAL A 647 64.15 12.01 33.01
CA VAL A 647 65.58 11.80 33.27
C VAL A 647 66.44 12.07 32.02
N GLU A 648 65.89 11.85 30.82
CA GLU A 648 66.59 12.08 29.55
C GLU A 648 66.48 13.53 29.03
N THR A 649 65.39 14.24 29.35
CA THR A 649 65.07 15.56 28.78
C THR A 649 65.40 16.76 29.68
N THR A 650 65.54 16.56 30.98
CA THR A 650 65.94 17.61 31.95
C THR A 650 67.34 17.34 32.50
N ARG A 651 68.38 17.92 31.91
CA ARG A 651 69.66 18.10 32.63
C ARG A 651 69.49 19.26 33.64
N PRO A 652 69.70 19.08 34.94
CA PRO A 652 69.55 20.18 35.89
C PRO A 652 70.66 21.23 35.65
N THR A 653 70.27 22.47 35.40
CA THR A 653 71.17 23.63 35.49
C THR A 653 71.52 23.86 36.96
N ARG A 654 72.81 23.81 37.29
CA ARG A 654 73.38 23.98 38.65
C ARG A 654 72.78 25.20 39.37
N LEU A 655 72.42 25.05 40.64
CA LEU A 655 72.44 26.14 41.61
C LEU A 655 72.89 25.68 43.01
N PHE A 656 74.01 26.29 43.41
CA PHE A 656 74.62 26.57 44.72
C PHE A 656 75.06 25.45 45.67
N GLU A 657 76.38 25.46 45.89
CA GLU A 657 77.09 24.88 47.02
C GLU A 657 76.63 25.52 48.35
N ASN A 658 76.27 24.64 49.29
CA ASN A 658 76.46 24.70 50.75
C ASN A 658 75.19 24.46 51.57
N ASP A 659 75.31 23.44 52.43
CA ASP A 659 74.39 22.93 53.45
C ASP A 659 73.18 22.07 53.01
N ALA A 660 73.25 20.81 53.46
CA ALA A 660 72.19 19.80 53.65
C ALA A 660 71.24 19.52 52.46
N ALA A 661 71.61 18.50 51.66
CA ALA A 661 70.73 17.59 50.91
C ALA A 661 69.54 18.21 50.14
N THR A 662 69.81 18.91 49.05
CA THR A 662 68.79 19.28 48.06
C THR A 662 68.77 18.25 46.91
N PHE A 663 67.76 17.37 46.90
CA PHE A 663 67.53 16.40 45.81
C PHE A 663 66.92 17.12 44.60
N ALA A 664 67.69 17.32 43.52
CA ALA A 664 67.16 17.70 42.21
C ALA A 664 66.62 16.45 41.50
N CYS A 665 65.35 16.12 41.73
CA CYS A 665 64.68 14.99 41.11
C CYS A 665 63.42 15.48 40.38
N THR A 666 63.15 14.90 39.21
CA THR A 666 61.99 15.25 38.38
C THR A 666 60.69 14.78 39.05
N CYS A 667 59.55 15.38 38.68
CA CYS A 667 58.27 15.10 39.33
C CYS A 667 57.87 13.63 39.26
N SER A 668 58.17 12.98 38.14
CA SER A 668 57.86 11.57 37.98
C SER A 668 58.71 10.65 38.86
N LYS A 669 59.98 11.02 39.08
CA LYS A 669 60.91 10.24 39.89
C LYS A 669 60.71 10.45 41.40
N ASN A 670 60.44 11.68 41.84
CA ASN A 670 60.25 12.01 43.26
C ASN A 670 58.97 11.42 43.87
N ASN A 671 57.89 11.42 43.09
CA ASN A 671 56.57 11.02 43.56
C ASN A 671 56.10 9.68 42.94
N LEU A 672 56.96 8.95 42.22
CA LEU A 672 56.65 7.69 41.51
C LEU A 672 55.43 7.81 40.59
N ASN A 673 55.39 8.89 39.81
CA ASN A 673 54.14 9.48 39.38
C ASN A 673 54.19 9.81 37.87
N THR A 674 53.31 9.25 37.05
CA THR A 674 53.39 9.33 35.58
C THR A 674 52.12 9.92 34.98
N GLY A 675 52.21 10.85 34.04
CA GLY A 675 51.02 11.47 33.47
C GLY A 675 51.22 12.88 32.94
N TRP A 676 50.14 13.64 32.87
CA TRP A 676 50.12 15.03 32.41
C TRP A 676 50.15 15.98 33.61
N TRP A 677 51.28 16.64 33.84
CA TRP A 677 51.55 17.46 35.03
C TRP A 677 51.68 18.94 34.74
N TYR A 678 51.15 19.79 35.61
CA TYR A 678 51.37 21.24 35.56
C TYR A 678 52.65 21.62 36.33
N ILE A 679 53.58 22.31 35.66
CA ILE A 679 54.85 22.79 36.23
C ILE A 679 54.82 24.32 36.19
N GLU A 680 54.47 24.97 37.31
CA GLU A 680 54.57 26.42 37.40
C GLU A 680 55.93 26.86 37.98
N ASP A 681 56.45 26.23 39.05
CA ASP A 681 57.75 26.61 39.67
C ASP A 681 58.46 25.44 40.40
N GLN A 682 58.87 24.38 39.69
CA GLN A 682 59.60 23.18 40.21
C GLN A 682 58.94 22.37 41.36
N LEU A 683 57.78 22.78 41.86
CA LEU A 683 56.92 21.99 42.73
C LEU A 683 55.88 21.28 41.85
N CYS A 684 55.84 19.95 41.90
CA CYS A 684 54.87 19.15 41.15
C CYS A 684 53.44 19.58 41.53
N GLY A 685 52.75 20.26 40.62
CA GLY A 685 51.39 20.75 40.87
C GLY A 685 50.39 19.59 41.04
N ALA A 686 49.29 19.85 41.74
CA ALA A 686 48.22 18.88 41.92
C ALA A 686 47.43 18.66 40.61
N ALA A 687 47.81 17.65 39.83
CA ALA A 687 46.90 16.80 39.05
C ALA A 687 47.66 15.66 38.36
N ASN A 688 47.39 14.40 38.74
CA ASN A 688 47.68 13.25 37.89
C ASN A 688 46.62 12.14 38.02
N LEU A 689 45.74 12.04 37.03
CA LEU A 689 44.66 11.05 37.00
C LEU A 689 45.13 9.62 36.65
N ASN A 690 46.44 9.42 36.42
CA ASN A 690 47.05 8.13 36.11
C ASN A 690 48.30 7.84 36.95
N GLY A 691 48.35 8.28 38.22
CA GLY A 691 49.41 7.89 39.17
C GLY A 691 48.92 6.89 40.22
N VAL A 692 49.76 6.58 41.21
CA VAL A 692 49.50 5.56 42.26
C VAL A 692 48.16 5.79 42.97
N ARG A 693 47.35 4.74 43.18
CA ARG A 693 46.07 4.76 43.93
C ARG A 693 46.18 3.95 45.22
N TYR A 694 45.31 4.26 46.18
CA TYR A 694 45.26 3.61 47.49
C TYR A 694 43.83 3.16 47.79
N SER A 695 43.66 1.96 48.35
CA SER A 695 42.33 1.48 48.77
C SER A 695 41.87 2.16 50.05
N CYS A 696 40.70 2.79 50.07
CA CYS A 696 40.11 3.31 51.31
C CYS A 696 39.82 2.13 52.28
N PRO A 697 40.07 2.25 53.61
CA PRO A 697 40.54 3.41 54.38
C PRO A 697 42.08 3.46 54.57
N ASN A 698 42.86 2.60 53.91
CA ASN A 698 44.31 2.45 54.08
C ASN A 698 45.11 3.56 53.37
N ILE A 699 44.76 4.82 53.63
CA ILE A 699 45.53 5.98 53.18
C ILE A 699 46.72 6.14 54.14
N PRO A 700 47.96 6.23 53.65
CA PRO A 700 49.08 6.42 54.55
C PRO A 700 49.02 7.79 55.24
N VAL A 701 49.38 7.85 56.52
CA VAL A 701 49.32 9.06 57.35
C VAL A 701 50.43 10.03 56.94
N GLU A 702 50.05 11.31 56.81
CA GLU A 702 50.85 12.52 56.56
C GLU A 702 52.38 12.36 56.64
N ASP A 703 53.01 12.05 55.50
CA ASP A 703 54.29 12.60 55.02
C ASP A 703 54.55 12.12 53.57
N GLU A 704 54.22 12.99 52.60
CA GLU A 704 54.66 13.01 51.19
C GLU A 704 54.22 11.87 50.21
N LYS A 705 53.80 12.28 48.98
CA LYS A 705 53.66 11.51 47.70
C LYS A 705 52.26 11.07 47.21
N TYR A 706 51.14 11.51 47.80
CA TYR A 706 49.79 11.10 47.36
C TYR A 706 49.09 12.05 46.37
N LEU A 707 48.21 11.49 45.54
CA LEU A 707 47.36 12.24 44.62
C LEU A 707 46.16 12.84 45.35
N ARG A 708 46.19 14.17 45.48
CA ARG A 708 45.09 14.95 46.04
C ARG A 708 44.26 15.57 44.92
N TRP A 709 42.95 15.54 45.12
CA TRP A 709 41.99 16.26 44.32
C TRP A 709 41.05 16.99 45.26
N ALA A 710 40.94 18.33 45.13
CA ALA A 710 40.14 19.16 46.04
C ALA A 710 40.41 18.89 47.54
N GLU A 711 41.68 18.72 47.90
CA GLU A 711 42.15 18.40 49.26
C GLU A 711 41.78 17.00 49.80
N GLY A 712 41.09 16.14 49.01
CA GLY A 712 40.83 14.74 49.32
C GLY A 712 41.78 13.77 48.61
N THR A 713 42.04 12.60 49.20
CA THR A 713 42.88 11.55 48.58
C THR A 713 42.05 10.74 47.59
N LEU A 714 42.55 10.55 46.36
CA LEU A 714 41.87 9.75 45.34
C LEU A 714 42.11 8.25 45.55
N GLY A 715 41.02 7.50 45.77
CA GLY A 715 41.03 6.04 45.88
C GLY A 715 40.89 5.34 44.52
N GLN A 716 40.13 5.92 43.59
CA GLN A 716 39.98 5.43 42.22
C GLN A 716 39.83 6.61 41.24
N ALA A 717 40.37 6.45 40.04
CA ALA A 717 40.07 7.32 38.91
C ALA A 717 39.83 6.47 37.66
N SER A 718 38.81 6.81 36.89
CA SER A 718 38.58 6.24 35.56
C SER A 718 38.30 7.32 34.54
N MET A 719 38.92 7.17 33.37
CA MET A 719 38.88 8.07 32.24
C MET A 719 38.17 7.36 31.09
N TRP A 720 37.21 8.03 30.47
CA TRP A 720 36.34 7.45 29.44
C TRP A 720 36.22 8.40 28.25
N LEU A 721 36.36 7.86 27.04
CA LEU A 721 36.24 8.61 25.79
C LEU A 721 34.91 8.30 25.11
N ARG A 722 34.24 9.33 24.59
CA ARG A 722 33.04 9.20 23.76
C ARG A 722 32.99 10.31 22.72
N PRO A 723 32.59 10.06 21.46
CA PRO A 723 32.53 11.09 20.44
C PRO A 723 31.67 12.29 20.84
N VAL A 724 32.09 13.49 20.44
CA VAL A 724 31.28 14.70 20.61
C VAL A 724 29.99 14.59 19.80
N GLY A 725 28.86 15.04 20.37
CA GLY A 725 27.57 15.01 19.68
C GLY A 725 26.87 13.65 19.70
N PHE A 726 27.38 12.66 20.45
CA PHE A 726 26.66 11.41 20.73
C PHE A 726 25.23 11.69 21.25
N PRO A 727 24.20 10.99 20.74
CA PRO A 727 24.26 9.80 19.87
C PRO A 727 24.32 10.06 18.35
N ASN A 728 24.42 11.31 17.88
CA ASN A 728 24.23 11.68 16.47
C ASN A 728 25.52 12.09 15.72
N TYR A 729 26.69 11.64 16.17
CA TYR A 729 28.00 12.15 15.73
C TYR A 729 28.40 11.80 14.28
N ASP A 730 27.77 10.83 13.64
CA ASP A 730 28.10 10.38 12.26
C ASP A 730 27.28 11.03 11.15
N LYS A 731 26.26 11.84 11.50
CA LYS A 731 25.33 12.44 10.51
C LYS A 731 25.99 13.44 9.54
N SER A 732 27.27 13.76 9.74
CA SER A 732 28.04 14.70 8.93
C SER A 732 29.06 14.06 7.97
N MET A 733 29.23 12.73 7.98
CA MET A 733 30.20 12.04 7.11
C MET A 733 29.58 11.44 5.83
N SER A 734 28.27 11.58 5.60
CA SER A 734 27.59 11.10 4.38
C SER A 734 27.73 12.06 3.17
N SER A 735 28.69 13.00 3.19
CA SER A 735 28.88 13.98 2.12
C SER A 735 30.35 14.25 1.77
N PHE A 736 31.17 13.19 1.70
CA PHE A 736 32.45 13.21 1.00
C PHE A 736 32.52 12.08 -0.03
#